data_AF-A0A562T266-F1
#
_entry.id   AF-A0A562T266-F1
#
_cell.length_a   1.000
_cell.length_b   1.000
_cell.length_c   1.000
_cell.angle_alpha   90.00
_cell.angle_beta   90.00
_cell.angle_gamma   90.00
#
_symmetry.space_group_name_H-M   'P 1'
#
loop_
_entity.id
_entity.type
_entity.pdbx_description
1 polymer ?
#
loop_
_entity_poly.entity_id
_entity_poly.type
_entity_poly.pdbx_seq_one_letter_code
_entity_poly.pdbx_strand_id
1 'polypeptide(L)'
;MNKQAIIIGAGPAGLTAAYELLKRTDIKPIILEKSGDIGGISKTVNYKGNRIDIGGHRFFSKSDRVMNWWFNIMPVEAGRQNTINISYQNKSREVDTASIGTTDNAGKDPDKVMLVRRRLSRIYFLRKFFTYPIQLSLDTLAKLGLWTTIAIIFSYLKAQLLPRKPEKNLEDFMVNRFGQVLYKLFFKDYTEKVWGLPCNKISAEWGAQRIKGVSISKAIQHAVQAAMKRKEKQNSNDISQKDTETSLIEQFLYPKFGPGQLWEEVARQVEEMGGRILMHHDVKRIYTNDDNSQVTAIAAINNITGETSYLEGDYFFSTMPVQELVGGLDGAVPDDVREIASGLQYRDFITAGILLKKLSFQDKKTGEWKPLQLKDTWIYIQEKDVKVGRLQLFNNWSPFMVKDPDTAWVGMEFFCNTTDDFWKKTDEDIKQLAIRELEKIGLASAANVLDTTVLRVEKTYPAYFGTYERFDVVREYIDKFENLFLVGRNGMHKYNNSDHSMLTAMVAVDNIAAGVVSKANIWAINTEQEYHEEKEASGIQNAGKAEESSEKLPSKSSVKRSLLWDFIFRNPAHELYVWVAALGIIVQLSIFKMLYPFASFINGDSYVYLETAYHNFDINTYPIGYSKFLRLFSVFTKSDTVLIIFQYLFLQASVLSFVFTLFYFFKPAKWTKILLFGFMLFNPVFLYLANFISSDAFFLSLSLIWFTQLLWISYKPTRSLLFLNVLVLVIAFTVRYNALYYPIIAGIAYLLNRRRILLKIGALVLITTLIAGFVVHTSNKYYDLTGKRQFSPFSGWQLANNAMYAYRYVDSLEVKPVPTKFKTLDNMVRTYFDTSRDLRRHPHEMLMASTVYMWDPKSPLQRYKENQFTNDSTAGSIEKWATVAPLMGEYGSYLIRQYPKEFIQYYIIPNGLKYYAPPIEFLESYNMGVDSVQHIAQVWFGYKSNKIRSYFEDFKVRILDFYPILVGIMNVVFLLSILSMVILKCYRQNQQFKQALFLVGCLWMVNFIFSVFASPVALRFQLFPILVTLSFTFIFVEYLVLLSSGVEVGDLKARVGVVNPTLESIPT
;
A
#
# COMPACT_ATOMS: atom_id res chain seq x y z
N MET A 1 12.57 -5.99 63.15
CA MET A 1 11.57 -7.05 62.81
C MET A 1 11.87 -7.52 61.40
N ASN A 2 11.75 -8.83 61.12
CA ASN A 2 11.89 -9.32 59.75
C ASN A 2 10.66 -8.90 58.95
N LYS A 3 10.84 -8.03 57.97
CA LYS A 3 9.75 -7.53 57.12
C LYS A 3 9.11 -8.68 56.33
N GLN A 4 7.81 -8.61 56.11
CA GLN A 4 7.03 -9.60 55.37
C GLN A 4 6.42 -8.99 54.10
N ALA A 5 6.43 -9.76 53.01
CA ALA A 5 5.74 -9.42 51.77
C ALA A 5 4.60 -10.40 51.51
N ILE A 6 3.37 -9.91 51.43
CA ILE A 6 2.20 -10.71 51.08
C ILE A 6 1.98 -10.64 49.57
N ILE A 7 1.96 -11.79 48.91
CA ILE A 7 1.88 -11.88 47.45
C ILE A 7 0.62 -12.64 47.07
N ILE A 8 -0.29 -11.97 46.34
CA ILE A 8 -1.55 -12.56 45.89
C ILE A 8 -1.34 -13.17 44.50
N GLY A 9 -1.31 -14.50 44.46
CA GLY A 9 -1.23 -15.37 43.27
C GLY A 9 0.14 -16.02 43.07
N ALA A 10 0.15 -17.34 42.85
CA ALA A 10 1.35 -18.14 42.57
C ALA A 10 1.59 -18.30 41.05
N GLY A 11 1.33 -17.23 40.28
CA GLY A 11 1.65 -17.17 38.85
C GLY A 11 3.07 -16.67 38.57
N PRO A 12 3.45 -16.51 37.29
CA PRO A 12 4.79 -16.05 36.89
C PRO A 12 5.29 -14.82 37.63
N ALA A 13 4.47 -13.77 37.72
CA ALA A 13 4.86 -12.53 38.40
C ALA A 13 5.02 -12.72 39.92
N GLY A 14 4.08 -13.42 40.58
CA GLY A 14 4.12 -13.61 42.02
C GLY A 14 5.29 -14.48 42.47
N LEU A 15 5.54 -15.59 41.77
CA LEU A 15 6.69 -16.45 42.03
C LEU A 15 8.02 -15.76 41.74
N THR A 16 8.11 -14.96 40.66
CA THR A 16 9.30 -14.15 40.40
C THR A 16 9.52 -13.11 41.49
N ALA A 17 8.49 -12.42 41.97
CA ALA A 17 8.61 -11.47 43.07
C ALA A 17 9.13 -12.15 44.35
N ALA A 18 8.55 -13.30 44.73
CA ALA A 18 8.97 -14.05 45.90
C ALA A 18 10.43 -14.52 45.80
N TYR A 19 10.82 -15.05 44.63
CA TYR A 19 12.18 -15.49 44.36
C TYR A 19 13.19 -14.34 44.45
N GLU A 20 12.89 -13.21 43.80
CA GLU A 20 13.78 -12.04 43.81
C GLU A 20 13.92 -11.43 45.21
N LEU A 21 12.82 -11.35 45.99
CA LEU A 21 12.86 -10.86 47.37
C LEU A 21 13.80 -11.70 48.23
N LEU A 22 13.66 -13.03 48.20
CA LEU A 22 14.48 -13.96 48.98
C LEU A 22 15.96 -13.94 48.58
N LYS A 23 16.27 -13.66 47.31
CA LYS A 23 17.65 -13.61 46.81
C LYS A 23 18.36 -12.29 47.10
N ARG A 24 17.62 -11.19 47.29
CA ARG A 24 18.19 -9.84 47.24
C ARG A 24 17.86 -8.97 48.44
N THR A 25 16.97 -9.42 49.32
CA THR A 25 16.52 -8.68 50.49
C THR A 25 16.30 -9.64 51.68
N ASP A 26 16.12 -9.09 52.88
CA ASP A 26 15.76 -9.86 54.08
C ASP A 26 14.23 -10.00 54.26
N ILE A 27 13.44 -9.65 53.24
CA ILE A 27 11.98 -9.65 53.27
C ILE A 27 11.47 -11.06 52.99
N LYS A 28 10.63 -11.61 53.90
CA LYS A 28 10.07 -12.96 53.75
C LYS A 28 8.73 -12.93 53.00
N PRO A 29 8.60 -13.60 51.84
CA PRO A 29 7.35 -13.64 51.09
C PRO A 29 6.39 -14.72 51.61
N ILE A 30 5.11 -14.38 51.66
CA ILE A 30 3.98 -15.31 51.84
C ILE A 30 3.07 -15.19 50.63
N ILE A 31 3.01 -16.24 49.81
CA ILE A 31 2.17 -16.29 48.61
C ILE A 31 0.83 -16.91 48.97
N LEU A 32 -0.28 -16.30 48.53
CA LEU A 32 -1.62 -16.90 48.60
C LEU A 32 -2.10 -17.22 47.19
N GLU A 33 -2.47 -18.47 46.94
CA GLU A 33 -2.97 -18.95 45.66
C GLU A 33 -4.38 -19.52 45.83
N LYS A 34 -5.32 -19.02 45.04
CA LYS A 34 -6.74 -19.42 45.10
C LYS A 34 -6.95 -20.87 44.64
N SER A 35 -6.14 -21.33 43.69
CA SER A 35 -6.23 -22.68 43.14
C SER A 35 -5.36 -23.69 43.91
N GLY A 36 -5.44 -24.96 43.51
CA GLY A 36 -4.55 -26.02 43.98
C GLY A 36 -3.31 -26.21 43.11
N ASP A 37 -3.10 -25.36 42.09
CA ASP A 37 -2.05 -25.53 41.09
C ASP A 37 -1.08 -24.34 41.07
N ILE A 38 0.19 -24.61 40.79
CA ILE A 38 1.24 -23.59 40.64
C ILE A 38 1.32 -23.08 39.20
N GLY A 39 1.66 -21.80 39.02
CA GLY A 39 1.93 -21.19 37.71
C GLY A 39 0.76 -20.39 37.13
N GLY A 40 -0.39 -20.30 37.82
CA GLY A 40 -1.55 -19.53 37.37
C GLY A 40 -2.01 -19.94 35.97
N ILE A 41 -2.14 -18.98 35.05
CA ILE A 41 -2.46 -19.28 33.64
C ILE A 41 -1.30 -19.90 32.85
N SER A 42 -0.08 -19.94 33.39
CA SER A 42 1.08 -20.63 32.82
C SER A 42 1.32 -22.02 33.40
N LYS A 43 0.32 -22.59 34.09
CA LYS A 43 0.38 -23.96 34.62
C LYS A 43 0.28 -25.02 33.52
N THR A 44 0.69 -26.24 33.88
CA THR A 44 0.51 -27.44 33.07
C THR A 44 -0.26 -28.47 33.87
N VAL A 45 -1.44 -28.87 33.40
CA VAL A 45 -2.31 -29.84 34.09
C VAL A 45 -1.99 -31.25 33.60
N ASN A 46 -1.71 -32.18 34.51
CA ASN A 46 -1.46 -33.59 34.18
C ASN A 46 -2.75 -34.42 34.29
N TYR A 47 -3.27 -34.89 33.15
CA TYR A 47 -4.43 -35.77 33.05
C TYR A 47 -4.01 -37.19 32.64
N LYS A 48 -3.95 -38.10 33.61
CA LYS A 48 -3.60 -39.53 33.42
C LYS A 48 -2.26 -39.75 32.70
N GLY A 49 -1.29 -38.84 32.88
CA GLY A 49 0.01 -38.85 32.20
C GLY A 49 0.08 -37.99 30.93
N ASN A 50 -1.05 -37.49 30.43
CA ASN A 50 -1.10 -36.55 29.31
C ASN A 50 -1.22 -35.12 29.85
N ARG A 51 -0.29 -34.24 29.47
CA ARG A 51 -0.15 -32.89 30.02
C ARG A 51 -0.82 -31.85 29.13
N ILE A 52 -1.50 -30.88 29.73
CA ILE A 52 -2.24 -29.82 29.03
C ILE A 52 -1.73 -28.47 29.50
N ASP A 53 -1.25 -27.66 28.56
CA ASP A 53 -0.93 -26.27 28.82
C ASP A 53 -2.13 -25.36 28.60
N ILE A 54 -2.22 -24.35 29.46
CA ILE A 54 -3.31 -23.39 29.48
C ILE A 54 -3.03 -22.24 28.52
N GLY A 55 -3.28 -22.46 27.23
CA GLY A 55 -2.86 -21.53 26.17
C GLY A 55 -1.37 -21.68 25.86
N GLY A 56 -0.99 -21.70 24.59
CA GLY A 56 0.40 -21.99 24.21
C GLY A 56 1.43 -21.01 24.79
N HIS A 57 2.31 -21.49 25.67
CA HIS A 57 3.37 -20.70 26.31
C HIS A 57 4.72 -21.00 25.67
N ARG A 58 5.32 -19.97 25.08
CA ARG A 58 6.68 -20.03 24.53
C ARG A 58 7.63 -19.26 25.43
N PHE A 59 8.83 -19.79 25.65
CA PHE A 59 9.87 -19.09 26.39
C PHE A 59 10.84 -18.45 25.40
N PHE A 60 10.69 -17.14 25.26
CA PHE A 60 11.56 -16.24 24.52
C PHE A 60 11.39 -14.85 25.11
N SER A 61 12.49 -14.17 25.43
CA SER A 61 12.47 -12.76 25.84
C SER A 61 13.61 -12.00 25.19
N LYS A 62 13.42 -10.68 25.04
CA LYS A 62 14.49 -9.75 24.66
C LYS A 62 15.34 -9.34 25.85
N SER A 63 14.83 -9.52 27.07
CA SER A 63 15.57 -9.16 28.29
C SER A 63 16.55 -10.27 28.63
N ASP A 64 17.84 -9.90 28.64
CA ASP A 64 18.94 -10.75 29.11
C ASP A 64 18.69 -11.23 30.54
N ARG A 65 18.18 -10.33 31.38
CA ARG A 65 17.79 -10.66 32.76
C ARG A 65 16.77 -11.81 32.81
N VAL A 66 15.72 -11.76 31.99
CA VAL A 66 14.70 -12.83 31.96
C VAL A 66 15.28 -14.13 31.39
N MET A 67 16.06 -14.05 30.31
CA MET A 67 16.69 -15.23 29.71
C MET A 67 17.62 -15.92 30.71
N ASN A 68 18.50 -15.16 31.36
CA ASN A 68 19.43 -15.66 32.37
C ASN A 68 18.68 -16.21 33.58
N TRP A 69 17.61 -15.54 34.02
CA TRP A 69 16.76 -16.03 35.10
C TRP A 69 16.18 -17.41 34.75
N TRP A 70 15.63 -17.59 33.55
CA TRP A 70 15.12 -18.90 33.11
C TRP A 70 16.20 -19.97 33.08
N PHE A 71 17.37 -19.65 32.56
CA PHE A 71 18.49 -20.58 32.50
C PHE A 71 19.02 -20.99 33.87
N ASN A 72 19.02 -20.05 34.84
CA ASN A 72 19.42 -20.33 36.22
C ASN A 72 18.46 -21.28 36.93
N ILE A 73 17.17 -21.21 36.62
CA ILE A 73 16.16 -22.13 37.18
C ILE A 73 16.17 -23.46 36.44
N MET A 74 16.21 -23.43 35.12
CA MET A 74 16.12 -24.62 34.27
C MET A 74 17.05 -24.50 33.06
N PRO A 75 18.19 -25.19 33.06
CA PRO A 75 19.16 -25.12 31.97
C PRO A 75 18.62 -25.72 30.68
N VAL A 76 19.22 -25.38 29.55
CA VAL A 76 18.89 -25.99 28.25
C VAL A 76 19.43 -27.42 28.19
N GLU A 77 18.66 -28.35 27.61
CA GLU A 77 19.07 -29.74 27.42
C GLU A 77 20.40 -29.82 26.63
N ALA A 78 21.38 -30.55 27.18
CA ALA A 78 22.70 -30.68 26.56
C ALA A 78 22.65 -31.56 25.29
N GLY A 79 22.98 -30.99 24.12
CA GLY A 79 23.01 -31.74 22.85
C GLY A 79 23.33 -30.96 21.55
N ARG A 80 24.43 -31.37 20.90
CA ARG A 80 24.99 -31.12 19.53
C ARG A 80 25.46 -29.72 19.07
N GLN A 81 25.00 -28.60 19.61
CA GLN A 81 25.50 -27.27 19.20
C GLN A 81 25.89 -26.43 20.41
N ASN A 82 27.12 -25.88 20.40
CA ASN A 82 27.61 -24.94 21.42
C ASN A 82 26.85 -23.63 21.39
N THR A 83 26.15 -23.34 20.30
CA THR A 83 25.44 -22.08 20.12
C THR A 83 24.15 -22.33 19.36
N ILE A 84 23.03 -21.88 19.92
CA ILE A 84 21.69 -22.07 19.37
C ILE A 84 21.11 -20.69 19.06
N ASN A 85 20.69 -20.49 17.82
CA ASN A 85 20.03 -19.25 17.42
C ASN A 85 18.51 -19.36 17.63
N ILE A 86 18.01 -18.70 18.66
CA ILE A 86 16.59 -18.63 19.00
C ILE A 86 15.99 -17.42 18.30
N SER A 87 14.96 -17.63 17.47
CA SER A 87 14.35 -16.55 16.68
C SER A 87 12.86 -16.45 16.90
N TYR A 88 12.36 -15.22 17.01
CA TYR A 88 10.95 -14.88 17.20
C TYR A 88 10.62 -13.50 16.60
N GLN A 89 9.58 -13.40 15.76
CA GLN A 89 9.12 -12.15 15.12
C GLN A 89 10.22 -11.33 14.42
N ASN A 90 10.96 -11.95 13.50
CA ASN A 90 12.09 -11.34 12.78
C ASN A 90 13.26 -10.90 13.69
N LYS A 91 13.30 -11.36 14.94
CA LYS A 91 14.38 -11.10 15.89
C LYS A 91 15.05 -12.43 16.22
N SER A 92 16.34 -12.40 16.43
CA SER A 92 17.16 -13.58 16.66
C SER A 92 18.15 -13.30 17.77
N ARG A 93 18.36 -14.27 18.65
CA ARG A 93 19.34 -14.23 19.72
C ARG A 93 20.16 -15.50 19.66
N GLU A 94 21.46 -15.31 19.65
CA GLU A 94 22.40 -16.40 19.82
C GLU A 94 22.52 -16.71 21.32
N VAL A 95 22.24 -17.97 21.68
CA VAL A 95 22.37 -18.48 23.05
C VAL A 95 23.52 -19.46 23.05
N ASP A 96 24.58 -19.11 23.78
CA ASP A 96 25.69 -19.99 24.05
C ASP A 96 25.29 -21.00 25.13
N THR A 97 25.05 -22.23 24.71
CA THR A 97 24.65 -23.32 25.61
C THR A 97 25.82 -23.86 26.43
N ALA A 98 27.07 -23.55 26.04
CA ALA A 98 28.27 -24.00 26.74
C ALA A 98 28.60 -23.11 27.95
N SER A 99 28.39 -21.79 27.89
CA SER A 99 28.60 -20.90 29.05
C SER A 99 27.54 -21.03 30.14
N ILE A 100 26.31 -21.39 29.78
CA ILE A 100 25.19 -21.58 30.73
C ILE A 100 25.37 -22.84 31.60
N GLY A 101 26.09 -23.85 31.10
CA GLY A 101 26.40 -25.09 31.82
C GLY A 101 27.39 -24.94 32.99
N THR A 102 27.83 -23.71 33.30
CA THR A 102 28.79 -23.43 34.39
C THR A 102 28.16 -22.92 35.68
N THR A 103 26.83 -22.79 35.73
CA THR A 103 26.13 -22.50 37.00
C THR A 103 26.02 -23.80 37.82
N ASP A 104 26.28 -23.75 39.13
CA ASP A 104 26.38 -24.89 40.07
C ASP A 104 25.17 -25.86 40.11
N ASN A 105 24.10 -25.56 39.37
CA ASN A 105 22.88 -26.36 39.24
C ASN A 105 22.77 -27.17 37.93
N ALA A 106 23.73 -27.03 37.01
CA ALA A 106 23.72 -27.79 35.77
C ALA A 106 24.04 -29.28 36.01
N GLY A 107 23.03 -30.15 35.97
CA GLY A 107 23.23 -31.57 35.65
C GLY A 107 22.96 -32.63 36.73
N LYS A 108 22.14 -32.37 37.76
CA LYS A 108 21.72 -33.45 38.69
C LYS A 108 20.43 -34.18 38.29
N ASP A 109 19.51 -33.50 37.60
CA ASP A 109 18.22 -34.07 37.18
C ASP A 109 18.02 -33.94 35.65
N PRO A 110 17.97 -35.05 34.90
CA PRO A 110 17.83 -35.04 33.44
C PRO A 110 16.45 -34.58 32.94
N ASP A 111 15.47 -34.41 33.83
CA ASP A 111 14.14 -33.92 33.49
C ASP A 111 13.98 -32.41 33.70
N LYS A 112 14.85 -31.76 34.48
CA LYS A 112 14.83 -30.31 34.73
C LYS A 112 15.58 -29.54 33.66
N VAL A 113 15.08 -29.64 32.42
CA VAL A 113 15.70 -29.01 31.25
C VAL A 113 14.69 -28.31 30.36
N MET A 114 15.14 -27.24 29.71
CA MET A 114 14.43 -26.58 28.61
C MET A 114 14.81 -27.20 27.28
N LEU A 115 13.81 -27.51 26.47
CA LEU A 115 13.93 -28.06 25.13
C LEU A 115 13.85 -26.95 24.10
N VAL A 116 14.64 -27.06 23.04
CA VAL A 116 14.57 -26.15 21.89
C VAL A 116 13.53 -26.67 20.91
N ARG A 117 12.50 -25.86 20.65
CA ARG A 117 11.34 -26.23 19.84
C ARG A 117 11.17 -25.35 18.63
N ARG A 118 10.79 -25.97 17.51
CA ARG A 118 10.43 -25.28 16.28
C ARG A 118 8.98 -24.85 16.38
N ARG A 119 8.73 -23.58 16.07
CA ARG A 119 7.38 -23.03 15.94
C ARG A 119 6.91 -23.17 14.51
N LEU A 120 5.84 -23.93 14.33
CA LEU A 120 4.95 -23.79 13.19
C LEU A 120 3.56 -23.44 13.69
N SER A 121 2.99 -22.39 13.13
CA SER A 121 1.59 -22.02 13.37
C SER A 121 0.95 -21.57 12.07
N ARG A 122 -0.30 -22.00 11.87
CA ARG A 122 -1.08 -21.74 10.66
C ARG A 122 -2.51 -21.37 11.03
N ILE A 123 -3.21 -20.83 10.04
CA ILE A 123 -4.62 -20.47 10.13
C ILE A 123 -5.41 -21.53 9.35
N TYR A 124 -6.40 -22.14 9.99
CA TYR A 124 -7.31 -23.09 9.34
C TYR A 124 -8.61 -22.36 8.98
N PHE A 125 -8.86 -22.24 7.68
CA PHE A 125 -10.00 -21.51 7.11
C PHE A 125 -10.41 -22.13 5.77
N LEU A 126 -11.71 -22.18 5.46
CA LEU A 126 -12.26 -22.85 4.27
C LEU A 126 -11.77 -24.31 4.11
N ARG A 127 -11.56 -24.97 5.24
CA ARG A 127 -10.97 -26.31 5.38
C ARG A 127 -9.58 -26.42 4.73
N LYS A 128 -8.81 -25.33 4.75
CA LYS A 128 -7.45 -25.23 4.19
C LYS A 128 -6.53 -24.54 5.19
N PHE A 129 -5.24 -24.89 5.13
CA PHE A 129 -4.20 -24.24 5.93
C PHE A 129 -3.63 -23.02 5.19
N PHE A 130 -3.65 -21.87 5.85
CA PHE A 130 -3.02 -20.61 5.46
C PHE A 130 -1.85 -20.30 6.39
N THR A 131 -0.86 -19.56 5.90
CA THR A 131 0.27 -19.11 6.73
C THR A 131 -0.16 -18.09 7.78
N TYR A 132 0.51 -18.09 8.93
CA TYR A 132 0.35 -17.06 9.95
C TYR A 132 1.65 -16.22 10.04
N PRO A 133 1.56 -14.87 10.07
CA PRO A 133 0.36 -14.06 9.82
C PRO A 133 -0.13 -14.24 8.37
N ILE A 134 -1.39 -13.91 8.09
CA ILE A 134 -1.91 -14.02 6.72
C ILE A 134 -1.11 -13.11 5.79
N GLN A 135 -0.57 -13.69 4.73
CA GLN A 135 0.12 -12.99 3.66
C GLN A 135 -0.71 -13.11 2.37
N LEU A 136 -0.88 -12.00 1.65
CA LEU A 136 -1.48 -12.01 0.30
C LEU A 136 -0.47 -12.54 -0.73
N SER A 137 -0.13 -13.81 -0.61
CA SER A 137 0.71 -14.55 -1.55
C SER A 137 -0.12 -15.16 -2.68
N LEU A 138 0.53 -15.57 -3.78
CA LEU A 138 -0.13 -16.33 -4.86
C LEU A 138 -0.82 -17.61 -4.33
N ASP A 139 -0.24 -18.25 -3.31
CA ASP A 139 -0.83 -19.42 -2.65
C ASP A 139 -2.13 -19.06 -1.90
N THR A 140 -2.13 -17.98 -1.12
CA THR A 140 -3.33 -17.48 -0.43
C THR A 140 -4.42 -17.12 -1.44
N LEU A 141 -4.09 -16.39 -2.51
CA LEU A 141 -5.04 -15.99 -3.55
C LEU A 141 -5.61 -17.19 -4.30
N ALA A 142 -4.77 -18.19 -4.63
CA ALA A 142 -5.21 -19.43 -5.25
C ALA A 142 -6.16 -20.23 -4.33
N LYS A 143 -5.89 -20.27 -3.03
CA LYS A 143 -6.74 -20.96 -2.04
C LYS A 143 -8.10 -20.28 -1.87
N LEU A 144 -8.18 -18.95 -1.99
CA LEU A 144 -9.41 -18.14 -1.91
C LEU A 144 -10.24 -18.18 -3.21
N GLY A 145 -9.61 -18.45 -4.35
CA GLY A 145 -10.23 -18.46 -5.67
C GLY A 145 -10.18 -17.12 -6.39
N LEU A 146 -10.25 -17.16 -7.72
CA LEU A 146 -10.06 -15.99 -8.59
C LEU A 146 -11.12 -14.90 -8.35
N TRP A 147 -12.40 -15.27 -8.28
CA TRP A 147 -13.50 -14.32 -8.09
C TRP A 147 -13.46 -13.63 -6.72
N THR A 148 -13.19 -14.39 -5.65
CA THR A 148 -12.99 -13.84 -4.30
C THR A 148 -11.81 -12.88 -4.27
N THR A 149 -10.72 -13.22 -4.95
CA THR A 149 -9.53 -12.36 -5.07
C THR A 149 -9.86 -11.04 -5.76
N ILE A 150 -10.58 -11.09 -6.89
CA ILE A 150 -11.03 -9.89 -7.61
C ILE A 150 -11.92 -9.02 -6.71
N ALA A 151 -12.88 -9.62 -5.99
CA ALA A 151 -13.75 -8.91 -5.08
C ALA A 151 -12.99 -8.25 -3.91
N ILE A 152 -11.97 -8.92 -3.36
CA ILE A 152 -11.07 -8.36 -2.34
C ILE A 152 -10.35 -7.13 -2.89
N ILE A 153 -9.76 -7.22 -4.09
CA ILE A 153 -9.03 -6.11 -4.72
C ILE A 153 -9.95 -4.90 -4.95
N PHE A 154 -11.12 -5.10 -5.57
CA PHE A 154 -12.07 -4.00 -5.81
C PHE A 154 -12.62 -3.41 -4.51
N SER A 155 -12.89 -4.25 -3.51
CA SER A 155 -13.35 -3.78 -2.21
C SER A 155 -12.28 -2.98 -1.46
N TYR A 156 -11.00 -3.35 -1.61
CA TYR A 156 -9.88 -2.60 -1.06
C TYR A 156 -9.71 -1.27 -1.79
N LEU A 157 -9.73 -1.26 -3.13
CA LEU A 157 -9.67 -0.03 -3.92
C LEU A 157 -10.80 0.94 -3.55
N LYS A 158 -12.03 0.44 -3.35
CA LYS A 158 -13.16 1.24 -2.87
C LYS A 158 -12.87 1.87 -1.51
N ALA A 159 -12.31 1.11 -0.57
CA ALA A 159 -11.97 1.61 0.76
C ALA A 159 -10.83 2.66 0.73
N GLN A 160 -9.89 2.55 -0.23
CA GLN A 160 -8.82 3.54 -0.42
C GLN A 160 -9.30 4.82 -1.11
N LEU A 161 -10.23 4.70 -2.06
CA LEU A 161 -10.80 5.84 -2.78
C LEU A 161 -11.85 6.59 -1.94
N LEU A 162 -12.60 5.86 -1.10
CA LEU A 162 -13.68 6.38 -0.27
C LEU A 162 -13.51 5.86 1.18
N PRO A 163 -12.51 6.35 1.92
CA PRO A 163 -12.25 5.91 3.29
C PRO A 163 -13.35 6.37 4.25
N ARG A 164 -13.68 5.53 5.24
CA ARG A 164 -14.60 5.89 6.32
C ARG A 164 -13.91 6.84 7.29
N LYS A 165 -14.47 8.03 7.54
CA LYS A 165 -13.92 9.04 8.45
C LYS A 165 -15.05 9.66 9.31
N PRO A 166 -14.86 9.84 10.63
CA PRO A 166 -13.74 9.32 11.44
C PRO A 166 -13.79 7.80 11.61
N GLU A 167 -12.66 7.16 11.93
CA GLU A 167 -12.61 5.73 12.31
C GLU A 167 -13.14 5.59 13.75
N LYS A 168 -14.39 5.15 13.92
CA LYS A 168 -15.00 5.09 15.26
C LYS A 168 -14.76 3.76 15.99
N ASN A 169 -14.67 2.68 15.24
CA ASN A 169 -14.60 1.32 15.78
C ASN A 169 -13.63 0.44 14.98
N LEU A 170 -13.43 -0.78 15.45
CA LEU A 170 -12.52 -1.76 14.85
C LEU A 170 -12.96 -2.20 13.46
N GLU A 171 -14.27 -2.25 13.19
CA GLU A 171 -14.76 -2.50 11.84
C GLU A 171 -14.28 -1.41 10.88
N ASP A 172 -14.47 -0.13 11.21
CA ASP A 172 -14.02 0.97 10.37
C ASP A 172 -12.50 0.92 10.16
N PHE A 173 -11.76 0.66 11.24
CA PHE A 173 -10.30 0.48 11.22
C PHE A 173 -9.87 -0.64 10.25
N MET A 174 -10.48 -1.83 10.34
CA MET A 174 -10.14 -2.98 9.50
C MET A 174 -10.61 -2.81 8.06
N VAL A 175 -11.80 -2.24 7.83
CA VAL A 175 -12.36 -2.00 6.48
C VAL A 175 -11.51 -1.01 5.72
N ASN A 176 -11.07 0.09 6.35
CA ASN A 176 -10.18 1.05 5.69
C ASN A 176 -8.83 0.44 5.29
N ARG A 177 -8.31 -0.54 6.06
CA ARG A 177 -7.00 -1.17 5.82
C ARG A 177 -7.05 -2.37 4.88
N PHE A 178 -8.13 -3.14 4.90
CA PHE A 178 -8.22 -4.42 4.19
C PHE A 178 -9.35 -4.50 3.16
N GLY A 179 -10.26 -3.51 3.15
CA GLY A 179 -11.50 -3.56 2.38
C GLY A 179 -12.58 -4.41 3.07
N GLN A 180 -13.84 -4.09 2.79
CA GLN A 180 -15.01 -4.76 3.36
C GLN A 180 -15.02 -6.28 3.13
N VAL A 181 -14.66 -6.73 1.92
CA VAL A 181 -14.73 -8.15 1.56
C VAL A 181 -13.75 -8.97 2.38
N LEU A 182 -12.48 -8.56 2.47
CA LEU A 182 -11.48 -9.28 3.24
C LEU A 182 -11.77 -9.22 4.75
N TYR A 183 -12.24 -8.06 5.24
CA TYR A 183 -12.71 -7.93 6.62
C TYR A 183 -13.81 -8.96 6.96
N LYS A 184 -14.88 -9.04 6.17
CA LYS A 184 -15.99 -9.99 6.40
C LYS A 184 -15.59 -11.46 6.20
N LEU A 185 -14.62 -11.71 5.32
CA LEU A 185 -14.20 -13.06 5.00
C LEU A 185 -13.30 -13.63 6.09
N PHE A 186 -12.38 -12.82 6.61
CA PHE A 186 -11.23 -13.32 7.38
C PHE A 186 -11.13 -12.75 8.79
N PHE A 187 -11.33 -11.43 8.95
CA PHE A 187 -11.03 -10.77 10.22
C PHE A 187 -12.21 -10.75 11.18
N LYS A 188 -13.42 -10.49 10.67
CA LYS A 188 -14.62 -10.24 11.49
C LYS A 188 -14.89 -11.40 12.45
N ASP A 189 -15.24 -12.57 11.92
CA ASP A 189 -15.78 -13.65 12.75
C ASP A 189 -14.74 -14.22 13.71
N TYR A 190 -13.46 -14.24 13.32
CA TYR A 190 -12.39 -14.67 14.23
C TYR A 190 -12.19 -13.70 15.39
N THR A 191 -12.19 -12.39 15.10
CA THR A 191 -12.05 -11.36 16.13
C THR A 191 -13.21 -11.38 17.11
N GLU A 192 -14.45 -11.49 16.60
CA GLU A 192 -15.66 -11.61 17.42
C GLU A 192 -15.67 -12.91 18.23
N LYS A 193 -15.17 -14.02 17.67
CA LYS A 193 -15.01 -15.29 18.39
C LYS A 193 -14.04 -15.17 19.57
N VAL A 194 -12.89 -14.53 19.37
CA VAL A 194 -11.88 -14.34 20.43
C VAL A 194 -12.42 -13.45 21.54
N TRP A 195 -12.98 -12.29 21.20
CA TRP A 195 -13.34 -11.26 22.18
C TRP A 195 -14.77 -11.30 22.69
N GLY A 196 -15.66 -12.06 22.06
CA GLY A 196 -17.07 -12.15 22.44
C GLY A 196 -17.89 -10.88 22.14
N LEU A 197 -17.29 -9.88 21.48
CA LEU A 197 -17.94 -8.61 21.14
C LEU A 197 -17.92 -8.37 19.62
N PRO A 198 -19.02 -7.82 19.04
CA PRO A 198 -19.03 -7.35 17.67
C PRO A 198 -17.93 -6.32 17.39
N CYS A 199 -17.27 -6.40 16.23
CA CYS A 199 -16.17 -5.49 15.87
C CYS A 199 -16.59 -4.01 15.83
N ASN A 200 -17.87 -3.71 15.62
CA ASN A 200 -18.39 -2.34 15.66
C ASN A 200 -18.61 -1.78 17.08
N LYS A 201 -18.47 -2.61 18.12
CA LYS A 201 -18.49 -2.24 19.55
C LYS A 201 -17.08 -2.19 20.17
N ILE A 202 -16.05 -2.50 19.39
CA ILE A 202 -14.66 -2.43 19.80
C ILE A 202 -14.06 -1.11 19.28
N SER A 203 -13.34 -0.36 20.11
CA SER A 203 -12.72 0.91 19.72
C SER A 203 -11.67 0.71 18.61
N ALA A 204 -11.51 1.72 17.75
CA ALA A 204 -10.51 1.70 16.68
C ALA A 204 -9.06 1.70 17.23
N GLU A 205 -8.85 2.31 18.40
CA GLU A 205 -7.54 2.40 19.06
C GLU A 205 -6.98 1.02 19.42
N TRP A 206 -7.84 0.11 19.87
CA TRP A 206 -7.45 -1.28 20.11
C TRP A 206 -6.84 -1.92 18.84
N GLY A 207 -7.48 -1.69 17.69
CA GLY A 207 -7.00 -2.16 16.39
C GLY A 207 -5.66 -1.52 16.00
N ALA A 208 -5.51 -0.22 16.25
CA ALA A 208 -4.31 0.54 15.94
C ALA A 208 -3.08 0.09 16.75
N GLN A 209 -3.30 -0.38 17.98
CA GLN A 209 -2.25 -0.98 18.81
C GLN A 209 -1.91 -2.40 18.31
N ARG A 210 -2.91 -3.26 18.11
CA ARG A 210 -2.72 -4.71 17.91
C ARG A 210 -2.49 -5.18 16.48
N ILE A 211 -2.92 -4.42 15.48
CA ILE A 211 -2.85 -4.79 14.05
C ILE A 211 -1.79 -3.93 13.35
N LYS A 212 -0.69 -3.62 14.04
CA LYS A 212 0.47 -2.96 13.43
C LYS A 212 1.21 -3.93 12.51
N GLY A 213 1.53 -3.48 11.29
CA GLY A 213 2.48 -4.16 10.40
C GLY A 213 1.88 -5.06 9.30
N VAL A 214 0.58 -5.32 9.28
CA VAL A 214 -0.06 -6.08 8.19
C VAL A 214 -0.34 -5.15 7.02
N SER A 215 0.65 -5.00 6.13
CA SER A 215 0.48 -4.22 4.90
C SER A 215 0.23 -5.11 3.70
N ILE A 216 -0.90 -4.86 3.01
CA ILE A 216 -1.21 -5.46 1.70
C ILE A 216 -0.10 -5.13 0.68
N SER A 217 0.48 -3.92 0.72
CA SER A 217 1.51 -3.50 -0.24
C SER A 217 2.81 -4.27 -0.06
N LYS A 218 3.23 -4.53 1.19
CA LYS A 218 4.39 -5.38 1.48
C LYS A 218 4.15 -6.82 1.03
N ALA A 219 2.97 -7.39 1.28
CA ALA A 219 2.66 -8.75 0.85
C ALA A 219 2.69 -8.92 -0.68
N ILE A 220 2.20 -7.93 -1.43
CA ILE A 220 2.27 -7.92 -2.90
C ILE A 220 3.72 -7.76 -3.38
N GLN A 221 4.50 -6.87 -2.75
CA GLN A 221 5.92 -6.68 -3.08
C GLN A 221 6.73 -7.98 -2.89
N HIS A 222 6.54 -8.69 -1.77
CA HIS A 222 7.14 -9.99 -1.53
C HIS A 222 6.62 -11.06 -2.51
N ALA A 223 5.33 -11.05 -2.87
CA ALA A 223 4.78 -12.00 -3.85
C ALA A 223 5.35 -11.78 -5.27
N VAL A 224 5.55 -10.53 -5.69
CA VAL A 224 6.19 -10.18 -6.97
C VAL A 224 7.67 -10.59 -6.96
N GLN A 225 8.40 -10.28 -5.87
CA GLN A 225 9.80 -10.70 -5.71
C GLN A 225 9.96 -12.22 -5.67
N ALA A 226 9.08 -12.95 -4.97
CA ALA A 226 9.08 -14.41 -4.91
C ALA A 226 8.71 -15.04 -6.26
N ALA A 227 7.83 -14.42 -7.05
CA ALA A 227 7.52 -14.85 -8.41
C ALA A 227 8.69 -14.60 -9.39
N MET A 228 9.46 -13.53 -9.17
CA MET A 228 10.71 -13.26 -9.92
C MET A 228 11.81 -14.26 -9.55
N LYS A 229 12.01 -14.56 -8.25
CA LYS A 229 12.98 -15.57 -7.76
C LYS A 229 12.62 -17.02 -8.12
N ARG A 230 11.32 -17.35 -8.28
CA ARG A 230 10.89 -18.69 -8.74
C ARG A 230 11.34 -19.00 -10.17
N LYS A 231 11.63 -17.98 -10.97
CA LYS A 231 12.18 -18.13 -12.33
C LYS A 231 13.69 -18.38 -12.33
N GLU A 232 14.40 -18.00 -11.28
CA GLU A 232 15.83 -18.27 -11.09
C GLU A 232 16.12 -19.67 -10.50
N LYS A 233 15.16 -20.26 -9.76
CA LYS A 233 15.36 -21.52 -9.03
C LYS A 233 15.37 -22.80 -9.89
N GLN A 234 15.29 -22.69 -11.22
CA GLN A 234 15.22 -23.86 -12.11
C GLN A 234 16.55 -24.23 -12.78
N ASN A 235 17.60 -23.40 -12.65
CA ASN A 235 18.95 -23.70 -13.15
C ASN A 235 20.04 -23.32 -12.12
N SER A 236 20.26 -24.17 -11.11
CA SER A 236 21.54 -24.26 -10.40
C SER A 236 21.54 -25.50 -9.48
N ASN A 237 22.29 -26.53 -9.86
CA ASN A 237 22.79 -27.54 -8.92
C ASN A 237 23.98 -26.92 -8.20
N ASP A 238 23.73 -26.20 -7.12
CA ASP A 238 24.76 -26.02 -6.10
C ASP A 238 24.15 -25.84 -4.71
N ILE A 239 24.74 -26.56 -3.76
CA ILE A 239 24.22 -26.81 -2.41
C ILE A 239 24.71 -25.66 -1.51
N SER A 240 24.02 -24.53 -1.55
CA SER A 240 24.06 -23.55 -0.44
C SER A 240 22.82 -22.67 -0.45
N GLN A 241 21.71 -23.23 0.04
CA GLN A 241 20.48 -22.47 0.29
C GLN A 241 20.63 -21.61 1.56
N LYS A 242 21.08 -20.35 1.39
CA LYS A 242 20.66 -19.24 2.25
C LYS A 242 19.80 -18.30 1.40
N ASP A 243 18.69 -17.83 1.96
CA ASP A 243 17.78 -16.83 1.38
C ASP A 243 16.70 -17.28 0.38
N THR A 244 16.05 -18.41 0.68
CA THR A 244 14.58 -18.45 0.51
C THR A 244 13.90 -18.10 1.83
N GLU A 245 13.08 -17.05 1.81
CA GLU A 245 12.04 -16.76 2.80
C GLU A 245 11.05 -17.94 2.87
N THR A 246 11.53 -19.06 3.42
CA THR A 246 10.70 -20.00 4.12
C THR A 246 10.27 -19.27 5.37
N SER A 247 8.97 -19.28 5.66
CA SER A 247 8.40 -18.85 6.94
C SER A 247 9.44 -19.05 8.03
N LEU A 248 9.98 -17.98 8.63
CA LEU A 248 10.97 -18.06 9.71
C LEU A 248 10.50 -19.19 10.63
N ILE A 249 11.18 -20.34 10.59
CA ILE A 249 10.91 -21.40 11.55
C ILE A 249 11.52 -20.87 12.82
N GLU A 250 10.71 -20.09 13.52
CA GLU A 250 11.04 -19.51 14.80
C GLU A 250 11.35 -20.65 15.76
N GLN A 251 12.38 -20.45 16.58
CA GLN A 251 12.73 -21.40 17.64
C GLN A 251 12.42 -20.75 18.98
N PHE A 252 12.00 -21.54 19.96
CA PHE A 252 11.73 -21.08 21.31
C PHE A 252 12.11 -22.15 22.32
N LEU A 253 12.30 -21.75 23.58
CA LEU A 253 12.54 -22.66 24.69
C LEU A 253 11.22 -23.14 25.28
N TYR A 254 11.23 -24.36 25.78
CA TYR A 254 10.04 -24.96 26.38
C TYR A 254 10.45 -26.03 27.40
N PRO A 255 10.01 -25.94 28.67
CA PRO A 255 10.32 -26.97 29.67
C PRO A 255 9.87 -28.36 29.22
N LYS A 256 10.63 -29.39 29.61
CA LYS A 256 10.40 -30.78 29.17
C LYS A 256 8.95 -31.24 29.35
N PHE A 257 8.36 -30.92 30.50
CA PHE A 257 6.99 -31.29 30.88
C PHE A 257 6.00 -30.10 30.84
N GLY A 258 6.33 -29.04 30.11
CA GLY A 258 5.46 -27.87 29.96
C GLY A 258 5.78 -26.71 30.91
N PRO A 259 5.28 -25.49 30.61
CA PRO A 259 5.54 -24.26 31.36
C PRO A 259 5.31 -24.38 32.87
N GLY A 260 4.35 -25.20 33.32
CA GLY A 260 4.09 -25.43 34.74
C GLY A 260 5.30 -25.95 35.49
N GLN A 261 6.10 -26.82 34.86
CA GLN A 261 7.29 -27.43 35.45
C GLN A 261 8.31 -26.38 35.94
N LEU A 262 8.47 -25.28 35.20
CA LEU A 262 9.36 -24.19 35.60
C LEU A 262 8.86 -23.53 36.88
N TRP A 263 7.56 -23.26 36.95
CA TRP A 263 6.96 -22.53 38.07
C TRP A 263 6.86 -23.39 39.33
N GLU A 264 6.61 -24.69 39.17
CA GLU A 264 6.71 -25.68 40.25
C GLU A 264 8.12 -25.72 40.84
N GLU A 265 9.16 -25.69 40.00
CA GLU A 265 10.54 -25.63 40.47
C GLU A 265 10.85 -24.31 41.21
N VAL A 266 10.33 -23.18 40.73
CA VAL A 266 10.50 -21.89 41.40
C VAL A 266 9.79 -21.88 42.75
N ALA A 267 8.56 -22.41 42.81
CA ALA A 267 7.81 -22.54 44.06
C ALA A 267 8.57 -23.37 45.10
N ARG A 268 9.13 -24.52 44.67
CA ARG A 268 9.99 -25.37 45.50
C ARG A 268 11.19 -24.60 46.04
N GLN A 269 11.91 -23.87 45.19
CA GLN A 269 13.07 -23.05 45.61
C GLN A 269 12.67 -21.92 46.56
N VAL A 270 11.50 -21.29 46.37
CA VAL A 270 10.98 -20.26 47.28
C VAL A 270 10.73 -20.84 48.67
N GLU A 271 10.13 -22.03 48.78
CA GLU A 271 9.91 -22.70 50.05
C GLU A 271 11.23 -23.12 50.72
N GLU A 272 12.19 -23.65 49.96
CA GLU A 272 13.53 -23.99 50.47
C GLU A 272 14.30 -22.78 51.02
N MET A 273 14.12 -21.61 50.41
CA MET A 273 14.69 -20.34 50.89
C MET A 273 13.91 -19.71 52.04
N GLY A 274 12.83 -20.35 52.53
CA GLY A 274 12.07 -19.93 53.71
C GLY A 274 10.85 -19.04 53.41
N GLY A 275 10.45 -18.91 52.15
CA GLY A 275 9.13 -18.38 51.78
C GLY A 275 8.01 -19.37 52.10
N ARG A 276 6.76 -18.91 52.13
CA ARG A 276 5.58 -19.76 52.36
C ARG A 276 4.58 -19.63 51.21
N ILE A 277 4.00 -20.74 50.77
CA ILE A 277 2.95 -20.76 49.74
C ILE A 277 1.69 -21.39 50.33
N LEU A 278 0.61 -20.63 50.36
CA LEU A 278 -0.69 -21.02 50.90
C LEU A 278 -1.67 -21.26 49.74
N MET A 279 -1.83 -22.53 49.37
CA MET A 279 -2.75 -22.95 48.31
C MET A 279 -4.20 -22.93 48.78
N HIS A 280 -5.15 -22.88 47.84
CA HIS A 280 -6.59 -22.78 48.09
C HIS A 280 -7.05 -21.54 48.87
N HIS A 281 -6.19 -20.54 49.05
CA HIS A 281 -6.51 -19.32 49.79
C HIS A 281 -7.00 -18.22 48.84
N ASP A 282 -8.29 -17.91 48.93
CA ASP A 282 -8.97 -16.89 48.14
C ASP A 282 -9.06 -15.59 48.94
N VAL A 283 -8.29 -14.59 48.54
CA VAL A 283 -8.26 -13.27 49.21
C VAL A 283 -9.59 -12.56 48.98
N LYS A 284 -10.29 -12.23 50.07
CA LYS A 284 -11.62 -11.58 50.04
C LYS A 284 -11.61 -10.15 50.52
N ARG A 285 -10.74 -9.82 51.48
CA ARG A 285 -10.62 -8.46 52.01
C ARG A 285 -9.18 -8.00 52.12
N ILE A 286 -8.98 -6.70 51.91
CA ILE A 286 -7.71 -6.00 51.95
C ILE A 286 -7.92 -4.79 52.84
N TYR A 287 -7.24 -4.79 53.98
CA TYR A 287 -7.37 -3.76 55.00
C TYR A 287 -6.36 -2.65 54.73
N THR A 288 -6.82 -1.41 54.85
CA THR A 288 -6.04 -0.20 54.66
C THR A 288 -6.00 0.61 55.94
N ASN A 289 -5.02 1.49 56.06
CA ASN A 289 -4.98 2.47 57.15
C ASN A 289 -6.03 3.60 56.93
N ASP A 290 -6.26 4.41 57.96
CA ASP A 290 -7.33 5.42 57.99
C ASP A 290 -7.23 6.47 56.86
N ASP A 291 -6.01 6.79 56.40
CA ASP A 291 -5.77 7.75 55.31
C ASP A 291 -5.68 7.10 53.91
N ASN A 292 -5.85 5.78 53.82
CA ASN A 292 -5.69 4.97 52.61
C ASN A 292 -4.36 5.17 51.88
N SER A 293 -3.28 5.42 52.62
CA SER A 293 -1.91 5.49 52.06
C SER A 293 -1.17 4.14 52.09
N GLN A 294 -1.62 3.17 52.88
CA GLN A 294 -0.96 1.87 53.03
C GLN A 294 -1.97 0.72 53.24
N VAL A 295 -1.62 -0.45 52.72
CA VAL A 295 -2.28 -1.72 53.03
C VAL A 295 -1.64 -2.28 54.30
N THR A 296 -2.45 -2.73 55.26
CA THR A 296 -1.97 -3.23 56.56
C THR A 296 -2.08 -4.74 56.67
N ALA A 297 -3.13 -5.32 56.09
CA ALA A 297 -3.39 -6.76 56.16
C ALA A 297 -4.30 -7.24 55.03
N ILE A 298 -4.37 -8.56 54.85
CA ILE A 298 -5.38 -9.23 54.03
C ILE A 298 -6.10 -10.32 54.80
N ALA A 299 -7.35 -10.60 54.42
CA ALA A 299 -8.08 -11.79 54.84
C ALA A 299 -8.36 -12.69 53.63
N ALA A 300 -7.99 -13.97 53.77
CA ALA A 300 -8.19 -14.99 52.76
C ALA A 300 -8.95 -16.19 53.32
N ILE A 301 -9.87 -16.74 52.52
CA ILE A 301 -10.64 -17.93 52.88
C ILE A 301 -10.01 -19.14 52.22
N ASN A 302 -9.74 -20.19 52.97
CA ASN A 302 -9.36 -21.48 52.42
C ASN A 302 -10.61 -22.15 51.83
N ASN A 303 -10.65 -22.30 50.51
CA ASN A 303 -11.81 -22.82 49.79
C ASN A 303 -12.08 -24.32 50.02
N ILE A 304 -11.17 -25.05 50.69
CA ILE A 304 -11.37 -26.45 51.08
C ILE A 304 -11.90 -26.54 52.51
N THR A 305 -11.27 -25.83 53.45
CA THR A 305 -11.59 -25.96 54.89
C THR A 305 -12.64 -24.95 55.37
N GLY A 306 -12.83 -23.85 54.64
CA GLY A 306 -13.67 -22.71 55.05
C GLY A 306 -13.00 -21.78 56.06
N GLU A 307 -11.77 -22.06 56.50
CA GLU A 307 -11.05 -21.25 57.48
C GLU A 307 -10.62 -19.90 56.90
N THR A 308 -10.70 -18.84 57.71
CA THR A 308 -10.25 -17.49 57.32
C THR A 308 -8.90 -17.17 57.95
N SER A 309 -7.90 -16.93 57.10
CA SER A 309 -6.56 -16.51 57.49
C SER A 309 -6.44 -14.99 57.43
N TYR A 310 -6.01 -14.37 58.54
CA TYR A 310 -5.67 -12.94 58.60
C TYR A 310 -4.14 -12.79 58.60
N LEU A 311 -3.60 -12.03 57.65
CA LEU A 311 -2.16 -11.87 57.46
C LEU A 311 -1.80 -10.39 57.37
N GLU A 312 -1.03 -9.91 58.34
CA GLU A 312 -0.37 -8.61 58.32
C GLU A 312 0.90 -8.67 57.48
N GLY A 313 1.29 -7.54 56.89
CA GLY A 313 2.51 -7.48 56.08
C GLY A 313 3.01 -6.06 55.88
N ASP A 314 4.29 -5.94 55.52
CA ASP A 314 4.94 -4.66 55.24
C ASP A 314 4.77 -4.26 53.76
N TYR A 315 4.81 -5.24 52.86
CA TYR A 315 4.68 -5.06 51.41
C TYR A 315 3.62 -5.99 50.83
N PHE A 316 2.89 -5.52 49.82
CA PHE A 316 1.82 -6.27 49.18
C PHE A 316 2.02 -6.29 47.66
N PHE A 317 1.99 -7.48 47.07
CA PHE A 317 2.01 -7.66 45.63
C PHE A 317 0.69 -8.26 45.17
N SER A 318 0.08 -7.67 44.16
CA SER A 318 -1.16 -8.17 43.59
C SER A 318 -0.97 -8.60 42.15
N THR A 319 -1.22 -9.88 41.89
CA THR A 319 -1.34 -10.44 40.54
C THR A 319 -2.79 -10.79 40.16
N MET A 320 -3.70 -10.67 41.14
CA MET A 320 -5.14 -10.90 40.98
C MET A 320 -5.78 -9.84 40.07
N PRO A 321 -6.95 -10.13 39.46
CA PRO A 321 -7.67 -9.15 38.65
C PRO A 321 -7.95 -7.84 39.41
N VAL A 322 -7.63 -6.69 38.80
CA VAL A 322 -7.91 -5.35 39.37
C VAL A 322 -9.36 -5.20 39.85
N GLN A 323 -10.33 -5.75 39.12
CA GLN A 323 -11.74 -5.74 39.52
C GLN A 323 -11.97 -6.38 40.90
N GLU A 324 -11.31 -7.51 41.17
CA GLU A 324 -11.42 -8.21 42.46
C GLU A 324 -10.63 -7.48 43.54
N LEU A 325 -9.48 -6.90 43.18
CA LEU A 325 -8.62 -6.17 44.13
C LEU A 325 -9.38 -4.98 44.69
N VAL A 326 -9.91 -4.13 43.80
CA VAL A 326 -10.68 -2.94 44.18
C VAL A 326 -11.96 -3.34 44.92
N GLY A 327 -12.61 -4.43 44.51
CA GLY A 327 -13.79 -4.96 45.21
C GLY A 327 -13.51 -5.51 46.60
N GLY A 328 -12.25 -5.81 46.93
CA GLY A 328 -11.83 -6.33 48.24
C GLY A 328 -11.26 -5.27 49.19
N LEU A 329 -11.06 -4.02 48.77
CA LEU A 329 -10.54 -2.95 49.64
C LEU A 329 -11.60 -2.50 50.66
N ASP A 330 -11.24 -2.47 51.95
CA ASP A 330 -12.14 -2.09 53.05
C ASP A 330 -12.26 -0.56 53.25
N GLY A 331 -11.33 0.21 52.69
CA GLY A 331 -11.32 1.69 52.76
C GLY A 331 -12.42 2.37 51.93
N ALA A 332 -12.58 3.69 52.12
CA ALA A 332 -13.50 4.53 51.35
C ALA A 332 -13.05 4.71 49.88
N VAL A 333 -13.15 3.64 49.08
CA VAL A 333 -12.86 3.67 47.64
C VAL A 333 -13.86 4.59 46.94
N PRO A 334 -13.39 5.63 46.21
CA PRO A 334 -14.25 6.53 45.44
C PRO A 334 -15.20 5.79 44.48
N ASP A 335 -16.41 6.32 44.30
CA ASP A 335 -17.46 5.68 43.50
C ASP A 335 -17.06 5.49 42.03
N ASP A 336 -16.31 6.44 41.46
CA ASP A 336 -15.78 6.37 40.09
C ASP A 336 -14.73 5.26 39.94
N VAL A 337 -13.82 5.11 40.90
CA VAL A 337 -12.85 4.00 40.93
C VAL A 337 -13.56 2.65 41.00
N ARG A 338 -14.59 2.54 41.84
CA ARG A 338 -15.39 1.32 41.99
C ARG A 338 -16.16 0.99 40.72
N GLU A 339 -16.81 1.98 40.12
CA GLU A 339 -17.52 1.87 38.84
C GLU A 339 -16.57 1.39 37.74
N ILE A 340 -15.44 2.07 37.56
CA ILE A 340 -14.45 1.74 36.52
C ILE A 340 -13.89 0.34 36.74
N ALA A 341 -13.42 0.00 37.95
CA ALA A 341 -12.86 -1.32 38.23
C ALA A 341 -13.89 -2.44 38.02
N SER A 342 -15.14 -2.23 38.42
CA SER A 342 -16.24 -3.19 38.21
C SER A 342 -16.59 -3.41 36.74
N GLY A 343 -16.40 -2.38 35.90
CA GLY A 343 -16.67 -2.43 34.47
C GLY A 343 -15.54 -3.02 33.61
N LEU A 344 -14.36 -3.27 34.18
CA LEU A 344 -13.23 -3.86 33.47
C LEU A 344 -13.58 -5.27 32.97
N GLN A 345 -13.34 -5.51 31.69
CA GLN A 345 -13.74 -6.76 31.04
C GLN A 345 -12.57 -7.74 30.99
N TYR A 346 -12.89 -9.01 31.21
CA TYR A 346 -11.95 -10.12 31.08
C TYR A 346 -12.58 -11.18 30.18
N ARG A 347 -11.74 -11.91 29.46
CA ARG A 347 -12.15 -13.09 28.68
C ARG A 347 -11.70 -14.35 29.38
N ASP A 348 -12.57 -15.34 29.43
CA ASP A 348 -12.30 -16.68 29.94
C ASP A 348 -12.05 -17.63 28.76
N PHE A 349 -11.54 -18.82 29.03
CA PHE A 349 -11.65 -19.90 28.06
C PHE A 349 -11.81 -21.25 28.72
N ILE A 350 -12.33 -22.18 27.91
CA ILE A 350 -12.41 -23.59 28.21
C ILE A 350 -11.45 -24.33 27.28
N THR A 351 -10.62 -25.19 27.85
CA THR A 351 -9.77 -26.10 27.07
C THR A 351 -10.31 -27.51 27.19
N ALA A 352 -10.65 -28.14 26.07
CA ALA A 352 -10.93 -29.56 25.99
C ALA A 352 -9.70 -30.31 25.49
N GLY A 353 -9.17 -31.23 26.29
CA GLY A 353 -8.11 -32.16 25.87
C GLY A 353 -8.73 -33.38 25.19
N ILE A 354 -8.26 -33.72 23.99
CA ILE A 354 -8.72 -34.88 23.23
C ILE A 354 -7.54 -35.78 22.91
N LEU A 355 -7.58 -37.02 23.40
CA LEU A 355 -6.62 -38.06 23.11
C LEU A 355 -7.11 -38.84 21.91
N LEU A 356 -6.28 -38.94 20.89
CA LEU A 356 -6.61 -39.58 19.63
C LEU A 356 -5.61 -40.70 19.35
N LYS A 357 -6.08 -41.80 18.72
CA LYS A 357 -5.18 -42.80 18.12
C LYS A 357 -4.24 -42.15 17.10
N LYS A 358 -4.77 -41.26 16.26
CA LYS A 358 -4.05 -40.45 15.28
C LYS A 358 -4.94 -39.35 14.76
N LEU A 359 -4.32 -38.27 14.29
CA LEU A 359 -5.00 -37.26 13.47
C LEU A 359 -5.37 -37.85 12.10
N SER A 360 -6.47 -37.37 11.53
CA SER A 360 -6.94 -37.84 10.23
C SER A 360 -7.67 -36.73 9.48
N PHE A 361 -7.59 -36.72 8.15
CA PHE A 361 -8.38 -35.83 7.32
C PHE A 361 -9.37 -36.62 6.48
N GLN A 362 -10.52 -36.02 6.18
CA GLN A 362 -11.51 -36.63 5.30
C GLN A 362 -11.21 -36.28 3.84
N ASP A 363 -11.05 -37.30 2.99
CA ASP A 363 -10.90 -37.12 1.56
C ASP A 363 -12.23 -36.66 0.95
N LYS A 364 -12.26 -35.50 0.30
CA LYS A 364 -13.49 -34.94 -0.27
C LYS A 364 -14.06 -35.75 -1.44
N LYS A 365 -13.24 -36.59 -2.10
CA LYS A 365 -13.68 -37.40 -3.25
C LYS A 365 -14.21 -38.75 -2.81
N THR A 366 -13.56 -39.38 -1.84
CA THR A 366 -13.91 -40.74 -1.42
C THR A 366 -14.71 -40.80 -0.12
N GLY A 367 -14.73 -39.71 0.66
CA GLY A 367 -15.38 -39.64 1.98
C GLY A 367 -14.60 -40.36 3.09
N GLU A 368 -13.49 -41.03 2.75
CA GLU A 368 -12.68 -41.82 3.67
C GLU A 368 -11.77 -40.96 4.54
N TRP A 369 -11.54 -41.42 5.78
CA TRP A 369 -10.58 -40.82 6.69
C TRP A 369 -9.18 -41.37 6.45
N LYS A 370 -8.24 -40.48 6.13
CA LYS A 370 -6.83 -40.81 5.90
C LYS A 370 -5.95 -40.22 7.00
N PRO A 371 -4.84 -40.87 7.39
CA PRO A 371 -3.92 -40.32 8.40
C PRO A 371 -3.43 -38.91 8.03
N LEU A 372 -3.39 -38.02 9.01
CA LEU A 372 -2.93 -36.64 8.86
C LEU A 372 -1.71 -36.42 9.77
N GLN A 373 -0.58 -36.01 9.19
CA GLN A 373 0.56 -35.53 9.98
C GLN A 373 0.62 -34.00 9.95
N LEU A 374 0.58 -33.39 11.14
CA LEU A 374 0.73 -31.96 11.33
C LEU A 374 1.97 -31.71 12.20
N LYS A 375 2.80 -30.76 11.78
CA LYS A 375 3.97 -30.29 12.54
C LYS A 375 3.68 -29.01 13.34
N ASP A 376 2.43 -28.55 13.31
CA ASP A 376 2.01 -27.32 13.96
C ASP A 376 2.07 -27.47 15.48
N THR A 377 2.55 -26.44 16.16
CA THR A 377 2.44 -26.31 17.62
C THR A 377 1.02 -25.88 17.99
N TRP A 378 0.50 -24.87 17.29
CA TRP A 378 -0.90 -24.45 17.38
C TRP A 378 -1.45 -23.96 16.05
N ILE A 379 -2.78 -24.08 15.90
CA ILE A 379 -3.53 -23.74 14.70
C ILE A 379 -4.69 -22.84 15.09
N TYR A 380 -4.83 -21.69 14.43
CA TYR A 380 -5.97 -20.80 14.62
C TYR A 380 -7.17 -21.28 13.81
N ILE A 381 -8.33 -21.46 14.44
CA ILE A 381 -9.53 -21.97 13.76
C ILE A 381 -10.48 -20.81 13.44
N GLN A 382 -10.47 -20.38 12.17
CA GLN A 382 -11.32 -19.29 11.67
C GLN A 382 -12.60 -19.78 11.00
N GLU A 383 -12.87 -21.09 11.06
CA GLU A 383 -14.12 -21.66 10.58
C GLU A 383 -15.32 -21.06 11.32
N LYS A 384 -16.31 -20.57 10.56
CA LYS A 384 -17.47 -19.84 11.09
C LYS A 384 -18.52 -20.76 11.72
N ASP A 385 -18.52 -22.03 11.34
CA ASP A 385 -19.51 -23.03 11.70
C ASP A 385 -19.14 -23.85 12.96
N VAL A 386 -18.10 -23.42 13.68
CA VAL A 386 -17.60 -24.04 14.92
C VAL A 386 -17.21 -22.99 15.96
N LYS A 387 -17.35 -23.34 17.24
CA LYS A 387 -16.99 -22.50 18.39
C LYS A 387 -15.50 -22.53 18.71
N VAL A 388 -14.81 -23.63 18.45
CA VAL A 388 -13.36 -23.74 18.71
C VAL A 388 -12.61 -22.61 18.00
N GLY A 389 -11.71 -21.97 18.74
CA GLY A 389 -10.92 -20.83 18.26
C GLY A 389 -9.45 -21.16 18.02
N ARG A 390 -8.91 -22.14 18.75
CA ARG A 390 -7.51 -22.58 18.60
C ARG A 390 -7.36 -24.07 18.90
N LEU A 391 -6.49 -24.73 18.16
CA LEU A 391 -6.00 -26.08 18.45
C LEU A 391 -4.53 -26.01 18.88
N GLN A 392 -4.16 -26.79 19.87
CA GLN A 392 -2.79 -27.04 20.28
C GLN A 392 -2.47 -28.53 20.08
N LEU A 393 -1.33 -28.85 19.46
CA LEU A 393 -0.86 -30.23 19.30
C LEU A 393 0.26 -30.45 20.31
N PHE A 394 -0.07 -30.96 21.49
CA PHE A 394 0.85 -31.00 22.64
C PHE A 394 2.10 -31.84 22.37
N ASN A 395 1.99 -32.91 21.58
CA ASN A 395 3.14 -33.71 21.11
C ASN A 395 4.22 -32.85 20.43
N ASN A 396 3.81 -31.81 19.71
CA ASN A 396 4.72 -30.95 18.95
C ASN A 396 5.35 -29.85 19.81
N TRP A 397 4.77 -29.56 20.99
CA TRP A 397 5.41 -28.70 22.00
C TRP A 397 6.49 -29.47 22.75
N SER A 398 6.19 -30.70 23.17
CA SER A 398 7.19 -31.64 23.68
C SER A 398 6.65 -33.07 23.56
N PRO A 399 7.47 -34.06 23.17
CA PRO A 399 7.06 -35.45 23.09
C PRO A 399 6.73 -36.02 24.49
N PHE A 400 7.15 -35.35 25.56
CA PHE A 400 6.86 -35.73 26.94
C PHE A 400 5.53 -35.16 27.48
N MET A 401 4.80 -34.41 26.64
CA MET A 401 3.45 -33.94 26.96
C MET A 401 2.38 -35.02 26.76
N VAL A 402 2.72 -36.13 26.11
CA VAL A 402 1.84 -37.27 25.91
C VAL A 402 2.42 -38.49 26.63
N LYS A 403 1.55 -39.33 27.18
CA LYS A 403 1.98 -40.58 27.84
C LYS A 403 2.45 -41.63 26.82
N ASP A 404 1.72 -41.77 25.73
CA ASP A 404 2.00 -42.71 24.64
C ASP A 404 2.42 -41.93 23.37
N PRO A 405 3.69 -42.02 22.95
CA PRO A 405 4.21 -41.30 21.78
C PRO A 405 3.49 -41.60 20.46
N ASP A 406 2.81 -42.75 20.34
CA ASP A 406 2.08 -43.16 19.13
C ASP A 406 0.67 -42.56 19.06
N THR A 407 0.23 -41.85 20.11
CA THR A 407 -1.07 -41.16 20.15
C THR A 407 -0.92 -39.66 19.91
N ALA A 408 -2.01 -38.99 19.52
CA ALA A 408 -2.05 -37.54 19.36
C ALA A 408 -2.86 -36.88 20.49
N TRP A 409 -2.25 -35.93 21.19
CA TRP A 409 -2.86 -35.17 22.28
C TRP A 409 -3.16 -33.74 21.83
N VAL A 410 -4.45 -33.43 21.72
CA VAL A 410 -4.94 -32.18 21.13
C VAL A 410 -5.68 -31.35 22.17
N GLY A 411 -5.25 -30.10 22.37
CA GLY A 411 -5.98 -29.12 23.15
C GLY A 411 -6.88 -28.27 22.25
N MET A 412 -8.18 -28.27 22.50
CA MET A 412 -9.16 -27.42 21.83
C MET A 412 -9.58 -26.27 22.75
N GLU A 413 -9.34 -25.05 22.31
CA GLU A 413 -9.66 -23.87 23.11
C GLU A 413 -10.91 -23.16 22.60
N PHE A 414 -11.79 -22.86 23.54
CA PHE A 414 -13.06 -22.16 23.35
C PHE A 414 -13.06 -20.89 24.18
N PHE A 415 -12.98 -19.75 23.50
CA PHE A 415 -13.12 -18.44 24.15
C PHE A 415 -14.56 -18.26 24.61
N CYS A 416 -14.75 -17.92 25.88
CA CYS A 416 -16.08 -17.71 26.49
C CYS A 416 -15.98 -16.75 27.69
N ASN A 417 -17.13 -16.36 28.23
CA ASN A 417 -17.24 -15.65 29.49
C ASN A 417 -17.98 -16.52 30.50
N THR A 418 -17.71 -16.35 31.79
CA THR A 418 -18.45 -17.02 32.88
C THR A 418 -19.97 -16.81 32.80
N THR A 419 -20.40 -15.69 32.21
CA THR A 419 -21.81 -15.35 31.97
C THR A 419 -22.44 -16.10 30.80
N ASP A 420 -21.65 -16.60 29.85
CA ASP A 420 -22.14 -17.25 28.63
C ASP A 420 -22.82 -18.59 28.94
N ASP A 421 -23.89 -18.91 28.22
CA ASP A 421 -24.56 -20.22 28.34
C ASP A 421 -23.61 -21.40 28.03
N PHE A 422 -22.59 -21.14 27.21
CA PHE A 422 -21.56 -22.15 26.93
C PHE A 422 -20.72 -22.49 28.15
N TRP A 423 -20.39 -21.51 29.00
CA TRP A 423 -19.63 -21.75 30.23
C TRP A 423 -20.39 -22.64 31.21
N LYS A 424 -21.71 -22.46 31.30
CA LYS A 424 -22.59 -23.19 32.23
C LYS A 424 -22.87 -24.65 31.82
N LYS A 425 -22.42 -25.09 30.64
CA LYS A 425 -22.59 -26.47 30.18
C LYS A 425 -21.80 -27.44 31.04
N THR A 426 -22.31 -28.66 31.18
CA THR A 426 -21.59 -29.76 31.84
C THR A 426 -20.32 -30.11 31.06
N ASP A 427 -19.33 -30.68 31.74
CA ASP A 427 -18.08 -31.08 31.10
C ASP A 427 -18.34 -32.16 30.02
N GLU A 428 -19.32 -33.04 30.22
CA GLU A 428 -19.69 -34.05 29.23
C GLU A 428 -20.25 -33.42 27.94
N ASP A 429 -21.15 -32.43 28.07
CA ASP A 429 -21.67 -31.70 26.90
C ASP A 429 -20.56 -31.01 26.10
N ILE A 430 -19.55 -30.48 26.78
CA ILE A 430 -18.40 -29.81 26.16
C ILE A 430 -17.49 -30.83 25.48
N LYS A 431 -17.22 -31.99 26.10
CA LYS A 431 -16.47 -33.09 25.49
C LYS A 431 -17.10 -33.52 24.18
N GLN A 432 -18.41 -33.78 24.20
CA GLN A 432 -19.16 -34.19 23.01
C GLN A 432 -19.18 -33.09 21.94
N LEU A 433 -19.28 -31.81 22.33
CA LEU A 433 -19.15 -30.71 21.37
C LEU A 433 -17.75 -30.67 20.75
N ALA A 434 -16.69 -30.78 21.54
CA ALA A 434 -15.32 -30.71 21.07
C ALA A 434 -15.01 -31.84 20.07
N ILE A 435 -15.44 -33.08 20.37
CA ILE A 435 -15.33 -34.22 19.45
C ILE A 435 -16.06 -33.93 18.13
N ARG A 436 -17.32 -33.49 18.19
CA ARG A 436 -18.11 -33.16 17.00
C ARG A 436 -17.50 -32.04 16.18
N GLU A 437 -16.98 -31.00 16.81
CA GLU A 437 -16.36 -29.88 16.09
C GLU A 437 -15.03 -30.28 15.45
N LEU A 438 -14.22 -31.12 16.11
CA LEU A 438 -12.97 -31.65 15.56
C LEU A 438 -13.21 -32.52 14.32
N GLU A 439 -14.29 -33.32 14.35
CA GLU A 439 -14.74 -34.09 13.20
C GLU A 439 -15.31 -33.19 12.09
N LYS A 440 -16.14 -32.22 12.45
CA LYS A 440 -16.76 -31.27 11.51
C LYS A 440 -15.74 -30.40 10.76
N ILE A 441 -14.65 -29.99 11.42
CA ILE A 441 -13.54 -29.29 10.75
C ILE A 441 -12.67 -30.23 9.92
N GLY A 442 -12.81 -31.55 10.06
CA GLY A 442 -12.13 -32.54 9.23
C GLY A 442 -10.69 -32.81 9.63
N LEU A 443 -10.35 -32.67 10.92
CA LEU A 443 -8.97 -32.88 11.43
C LEU A 443 -8.79 -34.14 12.29
N ALA A 444 -9.88 -34.79 12.70
CA ALA A 444 -9.88 -36.17 13.21
C ALA A 444 -11.27 -36.79 13.10
N SER A 445 -11.38 -38.11 12.94
CA SER A 445 -12.65 -38.82 13.10
C SER A 445 -12.98 -39.03 14.57
N ALA A 446 -14.26 -38.96 14.94
CA ALA A 446 -14.73 -39.32 16.28
C ALA A 446 -14.35 -40.76 16.67
N ALA A 447 -14.26 -41.67 15.69
CA ALA A 447 -13.83 -43.06 15.91
C ALA A 447 -12.36 -43.21 16.38
N ASN A 448 -11.54 -42.17 16.21
CA ASN A 448 -10.16 -42.15 16.68
C ASN A 448 -10.01 -41.63 18.11
N VAL A 449 -11.08 -41.15 18.75
CA VAL A 449 -11.03 -40.61 20.12
C VAL A 449 -10.87 -41.74 21.14
N LEU A 450 -9.89 -41.58 22.03
CA LEU A 450 -9.55 -42.52 23.10
C LEU A 450 -10.01 -42.02 24.48
N ASP A 451 -9.81 -40.74 24.77
CA ASP A 451 -10.18 -40.11 26.05
C ASP A 451 -10.35 -38.60 25.87
N THR A 452 -11.11 -37.95 26.76
CA THR A 452 -11.32 -36.50 26.75
C THR A 452 -11.45 -35.91 28.16
N THR A 453 -10.97 -34.67 28.32
CA THR A 453 -11.08 -33.89 29.57
C THR A 453 -11.38 -32.42 29.28
N VAL A 454 -11.87 -31.68 30.28
CA VAL A 454 -12.27 -30.27 30.16
C VAL A 454 -11.66 -29.48 31.32
N LEU A 455 -11.08 -28.32 31.01
CA LEU A 455 -10.50 -27.39 31.97
C LEU A 455 -11.11 -26.00 31.76
N ARG A 456 -11.50 -25.35 32.85
CA ARG A 456 -12.07 -24.00 32.86
C ARG A 456 -11.07 -23.03 33.42
N VAL A 457 -10.86 -21.93 32.70
CA VAL A 457 -9.82 -20.96 33.06
C VAL A 457 -10.40 -19.57 33.01
N GLU A 458 -10.51 -18.96 34.18
CA GLU A 458 -11.06 -17.63 34.37
C GLU A 458 -10.02 -16.55 34.05
N LYS A 459 -10.52 -15.41 33.55
CA LYS A 459 -9.83 -14.13 33.38
C LYS A 459 -8.50 -14.24 32.64
N THR A 460 -8.49 -15.06 31.61
CA THR A 460 -7.31 -15.37 30.79
C THR A 460 -6.83 -14.19 29.95
N TYR A 461 -7.73 -13.32 29.49
CA TYR A 461 -7.37 -12.14 28.71
C TYR A 461 -7.99 -10.87 29.30
N PRO A 462 -7.21 -9.90 29.81
CA PRO A 462 -7.74 -8.57 30.06
C PRO A 462 -8.14 -7.95 28.71
N ALA A 463 -9.36 -7.45 28.62
CA ALA A 463 -9.92 -6.88 27.42
C ALA A 463 -9.96 -5.36 27.55
N TYR A 464 -9.42 -4.65 26.55
CA TYR A 464 -9.35 -3.18 26.57
C TYR A 464 -10.66 -2.56 26.07
N PHE A 465 -11.79 -3.02 26.62
CA PHE A 465 -13.16 -2.57 26.35
C PHE A 465 -13.89 -2.35 27.69
N GLY A 466 -15.14 -1.88 27.63
CA GLY A 466 -15.89 -1.51 28.83
C GLY A 466 -15.40 -0.18 29.36
N THR A 467 -14.95 -0.15 30.61
CA THR A 467 -14.47 1.07 31.29
C THR A 467 -12.97 1.32 31.13
N TYR A 468 -12.26 0.50 30.35
CA TYR A 468 -10.79 0.56 30.21
C TYR A 468 -10.24 1.94 29.76
N GLU A 469 -10.99 2.71 28.98
CA GLU A 469 -10.56 4.06 28.56
C GLU A 469 -10.34 5.03 29.74
N ARG A 470 -10.94 4.74 30.91
CA ARG A 470 -10.74 5.48 32.17
C ARG A 470 -9.86 4.74 33.17
N PHE A 471 -9.11 3.70 32.75
CA PHE A 471 -8.29 2.88 33.65
C PHE A 471 -7.23 3.68 34.42
N ASP A 472 -6.76 4.81 33.87
CA ASP A 472 -5.81 5.69 34.53
C ASP A 472 -6.33 6.20 35.89
N VAL A 473 -7.65 6.38 36.07
CA VAL A 473 -8.26 6.77 37.36
C VAL A 473 -8.05 5.68 38.42
N VAL A 474 -8.22 4.42 38.05
CA VAL A 474 -7.98 3.27 38.95
C VAL A 474 -6.49 3.15 39.25
N ARG A 475 -5.62 3.33 38.24
CA ARG A 475 -4.17 3.34 38.43
C ARG A 475 -3.73 4.41 39.43
N GLU A 476 -4.15 5.65 39.22
CA GLU A 476 -3.79 6.78 40.07
C GLU A 476 -4.29 6.61 41.51
N TYR A 477 -5.46 6.00 41.69
CA TYR A 477 -5.94 5.64 43.03
C TYR A 477 -5.08 4.58 43.70
N ILE A 478 -4.78 3.48 43.01
CA ILE A 478 -3.99 2.37 43.57
C ILE A 478 -2.53 2.78 43.84
N ASP A 479 -1.95 3.65 42.99
CA ASP A 479 -0.56 4.09 43.15
C ASP A 479 -0.33 4.93 44.43
N LYS A 480 -1.40 5.43 45.08
CA LYS A 480 -1.34 6.10 46.40
C LYS A 480 -0.91 5.16 47.52
N PHE A 481 -1.19 3.86 47.39
CA PHE A 481 -0.75 2.87 48.36
C PHE A 481 0.76 2.67 48.23
N GLU A 482 1.54 3.16 49.18
CA GLU A 482 3.01 3.15 49.09
C GLU A 482 3.57 1.73 49.00
N ASN A 483 2.95 0.79 49.71
CA ASN A 483 3.41 -0.58 49.87
C ASN A 483 2.65 -1.61 49.02
N LEU A 484 1.73 -1.19 48.14
CA LEU A 484 1.01 -2.08 47.22
C LEU A 484 1.57 -1.98 45.79
N PHE A 485 1.92 -3.14 45.23
CA PHE A 485 2.53 -3.27 43.91
C PHE A 485 1.66 -4.16 43.01
N LEU A 486 1.04 -3.55 41.99
CA LEU A 486 0.35 -4.27 40.94
C LEU A 486 1.36 -4.81 39.93
N VAL A 487 1.41 -6.13 39.75
CA VAL A 487 2.35 -6.78 38.83
C VAL A 487 1.67 -7.89 38.01
N GLY A 488 2.25 -8.23 36.88
CA GLY A 488 1.74 -9.28 36.01
C GLY A 488 0.53 -8.88 35.18
N ARG A 489 -0.08 -9.88 34.54
CA ARG A 489 -1.12 -9.69 33.51
C ARG A 489 -2.43 -9.10 34.06
N ASN A 490 -3.05 -9.80 35.01
CA ASN A 490 -4.34 -9.39 35.55
C ASN A 490 -4.23 -8.34 36.65
N GLY A 491 -3.15 -8.38 37.44
CA GLY A 491 -2.79 -7.35 38.43
C GLY A 491 -2.66 -5.96 37.82
N MET A 492 -2.10 -5.86 36.62
CA MET A 492 -1.97 -4.58 35.92
C MET A 492 -3.04 -4.33 34.86
N HIS A 493 -4.00 -5.24 34.68
CA HIS A 493 -4.93 -5.26 33.55
C HIS A 493 -4.24 -5.08 32.18
N LYS A 494 -3.02 -5.62 32.04
CA LYS A 494 -2.22 -5.57 30.81
C LYS A 494 -2.15 -6.94 30.18
N TYR A 495 -2.32 -7.02 28.86
CA TYR A 495 -2.17 -8.25 28.10
C TYR A 495 -0.68 -8.64 27.98
N ASN A 496 -0.07 -9.01 29.10
CA ASN A 496 1.34 -9.37 29.22
C ASN A 496 1.55 -10.84 28.84
N ASN A 497 2.69 -11.13 28.21
CA ASN A 497 3.25 -12.49 28.19
C ASN A 497 3.98 -12.77 29.52
N SER A 498 4.44 -14.01 29.71
CA SER A 498 5.11 -14.41 30.97
C SER A 498 6.37 -13.59 31.25
N ASP A 499 7.20 -13.30 30.24
CA ASP A 499 8.41 -12.50 30.37
C ASP A 499 8.14 -11.06 30.86
N HIS A 500 7.13 -10.39 30.28
CA HIS A 500 6.73 -9.05 30.71
C HIS A 500 6.17 -9.08 32.14
N SER A 501 5.42 -10.14 32.49
CA SER A 501 4.90 -10.32 33.84
C SER A 501 6.02 -10.50 34.87
N MET A 502 7.08 -11.24 34.51
CA MET A 502 8.28 -11.38 35.34
C MET A 502 9.01 -10.05 35.50
N LEU A 503 9.20 -9.29 34.42
CA LEU A 503 9.86 -7.98 34.47
C LEU A 503 9.14 -7.01 35.41
N THR A 504 7.81 -7.00 35.41
CA THR A 504 7.04 -6.15 36.35
C THR A 504 7.30 -6.51 37.81
N ALA A 505 7.44 -7.79 38.12
CA ALA A 505 7.78 -8.27 39.46
C ALA A 505 9.23 -7.95 39.83
N MET A 506 10.16 -8.20 38.92
CA MET A 506 11.58 -7.89 39.06
C MET A 506 11.83 -6.40 39.37
N VAL A 507 11.19 -5.50 38.62
CA VAL A 507 11.31 -4.05 38.82
C VAL A 507 10.61 -3.59 40.09
N ALA A 508 9.49 -4.21 40.49
CA ALA A 508 8.87 -3.92 41.77
C ALA A 508 9.80 -4.30 42.95
N VAL A 509 10.52 -5.42 42.86
CA VAL A 509 11.52 -5.80 43.86
C VAL A 509 12.74 -4.86 43.82
N ASP A 510 13.18 -4.43 42.63
CA ASP A 510 14.24 -3.41 42.50
C ASP A 510 13.87 -2.12 43.25
N ASN A 511 12.62 -1.67 43.09
CA ASN A 511 12.10 -0.48 43.76
C ASN A 511 12.13 -0.65 45.29
N ILE A 512 11.65 -1.79 45.80
CA ILE A 512 11.66 -2.07 47.24
C ILE A 512 13.09 -2.09 47.78
N ALA A 513 14.02 -2.77 47.10
CA ALA A 513 15.42 -2.85 47.52
C ALA A 513 16.11 -1.47 47.50
N ALA A 514 15.71 -0.59 46.59
CA ALA A 514 16.23 0.78 46.48
C ALA A 514 15.47 1.82 47.33
N GLY A 515 14.41 1.43 48.06
CA GLY A 515 13.57 2.35 48.82
C GLY A 515 12.71 3.29 47.95
N VAL A 516 12.46 2.93 46.69
CA VAL A 516 11.65 3.71 45.75
C VAL A 516 10.17 3.33 45.91
N VAL A 517 9.33 4.30 46.29
CA VAL A 517 7.88 4.11 46.43
C VAL A 517 7.09 4.37 45.15
N SER A 518 7.66 5.01 44.14
CA SER A 518 6.97 5.27 42.87
C SER A 518 6.80 3.98 42.05
N LYS A 519 5.69 3.87 41.30
CA LYS A 519 5.35 2.71 40.45
C LYS A 519 5.46 3.01 38.96
N ALA A 520 5.88 4.23 38.60
CA ALA A 520 5.92 4.70 37.21
C ALA A 520 6.78 3.81 36.30
N ASN A 521 7.92 3.31 36.79
CA ASN A 521 8.79 2.42 36.03
C ASN A 521 8.20 1.01 35.82
N ILE A 522 7.41 0.50 36.78
CA ILE A 522 6.66 -0.76 36.63
C ILE A 522 5.60 -0.59 35.54
N TRP A 523 4.84 0.52 35.59
CA TRP A 523 3.85 0.88 34.57
C TRP A 523 4.46 1.16 33.20
N ALA A 524 5.71 1.63 33.13
CA ALA A 524 6.43 1.89 31.89
C ALA A 524 6.87 0.61 31.14
N ILE A 525 6.83 -0.57 31.80
CA ILE A 525 7.07 -1.86 31.14
C ILE A 525 5.91 -2.09 30.16
N ASN A 526 6.17 -1.77 28.90
CA ASN A 526 5.23 -1.84 27.80
C ASN A 526 5.27 -3.22 27.16
N THR A 527 4.10 -3.73 26.78
CA THR A 527 3.94 -5.00 26.06
C THR A 527 4.55 -4.99 24.65
N GLU A 528 4.92 -3.81 24.12
CA GLU A 528 5.29 -3.59 22.71
C GLU A 528 6.46 -2.61 22.47
N GLN A 529 7.00 -1.93 23.51
CA GLN A 529 8.16 -1.03 23.37
C GLN A 529 9.35 -1.56 24.18
N GLU A 530 10.49 -1.61 23.50
CA GLU A 530 11.75 -2.17 23.98
C GLU A 530 12.39 -1.30 25.06
N TYR A 531 12.81 -1.95 26.14
CA TYR A 531 13.90 -1.47 26.97
C TYR A 531 15.20 -1.84 26.24
N HIS A 532 15.99 -0.86 25.79
CA HIS A 532 17.24 -1.07 25.06
C HIS A 532 18.46 -0.88 25.97
N GLU A 533 19.30 -1.90 26.07
CA GLU A 533 20.73 -1.76 26.39
C GLU A 533 21.50 -1.93 25.06
N GLU A 534 22.30 -0.93 24.66
CA GLU A 534 23.04 -0.90 23.39
C GLU A 534 24.40 -1.61 23.48
N LYS A 535 24.77 -2.36 22.43
CA LYS A 535 26.15 -2.35 21.87
C LYS A 535 26.24 -2.94 20.45
N GLU A 536 27.03 -2.25 19.63
CA GLU A 536 27.24 -2.36 18.18
C GLU A 536 28.00 -3.62 17.72
N ALA A 537 27.77 -4.06 16.47
CA ALA A 537 28.59 -5.04 15.78
C ALA A 537 28.88 -4.61 14.32
N SER A 538 30.12 -4.79 13.88
CA SER A 538 30.64 -4.53 12.53
C SER A 538 30.70 -5.82 11.69
N GLY A 539 30.22 -5.77 10.44
CA GLY A 539 30.27 -6.88 9.44
C GLY A 539 31.37 -6.71 8.38
N ILE A 540 31.36 -7.57 7.34
CA ILE A 540 31.97 -7.54 5.97
C ILE A 540 31.78 -8.98 5.36
N GLN A 541 31.81 -9.31 4.06
CA GLN A 541 31.35 -8.84 2.73
C GLN A 541 31.97 -9.80 1.66
N ASN A 542 31.45 -9.79 0.41
CA ASN A 542 32.05 -10.22 -0.90
C ASN A 542 31.77 -11.65 -1.44
N ALA A 543 31.78 -11.99 -2.75
CA ALA A 543 31.50 -11.36 -4.08
C ALA A 543 31.88 -12.38 -5.21
N GLY A 544 31.25 -12.34 -6.41
CA GLY A 544 31.74 -12.88 -7.72
C GLY A 544 30.79 -13.84 -8.48
N LYS A 545 30.19 -13.50 -9.66
CA LYS A 545 30.60 -13.57 -11.11
C LYS A 545 30.55 -15.02 -11.71
N ALA A 546 30.19 -15.35 -12.97
CA ALA A 546 29.62 -14.71 -14.19
C ALA A 546 29.27 -15.82 -15.25
N GLU A 547 28.36 -15.53 -16.22
CA GLU A 547 28.18 -16.07 -17.62
C GLU A 547 27.84 -17.58 -17.84
N GLU A 548 27.08 -18.09 -18.85
CA GLU A 548 26.79 -17.67 -20.26
C GLU A 548 25.58 -18.47 -20.89
N SER A 549 25.04 -17.95 -22.02
CA SER A 549 24.12 -18.42 -23.13
C SER A 549 23.54 -19.88 -23.22
N SER A 550 22.43 -20.28 -23.89
CA SER A 550 21.79 -19.89 -25.17
C SER A 550 20.38 -20.55 -25.41
N GLU A 551 19.51 -19.83 -26.15
CA GLU A 551 18.45 -20.14 -27.17
C GLU A 551 17.47 -21.37 -27.12
N LYS A 552 16.12 -21.15 -27.02
CA LYS A 552 15.02 -21.10 -28.08
C LYS A 552 14.49 -22.49 -28.52
N LEU A 553 13.22 -22.79 -28.88
CA LEU A 553 11.90 -22.12 -29.09
C LEU A 553 10.79 -23.23 -29.13
N PRO A 554 9.48 -22.89 -29.20
CA PRO A 554 8.30 -23.67 -28.74
C PRO A 554 7.36 -24.17 -29.86
N SER A 555 6.23 -24.80 -29.50
CA SER A 555 5.11 -25.06 -30.42
C SER A 555 3.71 -24.67 -29.86
N LYS A 556 3.12 -23.70 -30.58
CA LYS A 556 1.71 -23.49 -31.07
C LYS A 556 0.56 -24.27 -30.40
N SER A 557 -0.53 -23.70 -29.89
CA SER A 557 -1.55 -22.71 -30.37
C SER A 557 -2.87 -23.35 -30.87
N SER A 558 -4.01 -22.77 -30.48
CA SER A 558 -5.31 -22.96 -31.14
C SER A 558 -6.15 -21.66 -31.16
N VAL A 559 -6.94 -21.50 -32.23
CA VAL A 559 -7.48 -20.29 -32.90
C VAL A 559 -8.97 -20.07 -32.54
N LYS A 560 -9.66 -18.91 -32.55
CA LYS A 560 -9.39 -17.45 -32.62
C LYS A 560 -10.74 -16.72 -32.86
N ARG A 561 -10.96 -15.50 -32.35
CA ARG A 561 -12.14 -14.64 -32.61
C ARG A 561 -11.62 -13.26 -33.03
N SER A 562 -11.56 -12.97 -34.34
CA SER A 562 -10.63 -11.98 -34.92
C SER A 562 -10.71 -10.55 -34.35
N LEU A 563 -9.93 -10.31 -33.30
CA LEU A 563 -9.64 -8.99 -32.71
C LEU A 563 -8.38 -8.38 -33.38
N LEU A 564 -8.10 -7.08 -33.23
CA LEU A 564 -6.79 -6.50 -33.62
C LEU A 564 -5.62 -7.33 -33.05
N TRP A 565 -5.82 -7.84 -31.83
CA TRP A 565 -4.94 -8.81 -31.19
C TRP A 565 -4.62 -10.02 -32.07
N ASP A 566 -5.62 -10.55 -32.74
CA ASP A 566 -5.47 -11.69 -33.63
C ASP A 566 -4.76 -11.33 -34.93
N PHE A 567 -5.02 -10.14 -35.46
CA PHE A 567 -4.33 -9.62 -36.64
C PHE A 567 -2.83 -9.39 -36.37
N ILE A 568 -2.46 -8.94 -35.17
CA ILE A 568 -1.06 -8.69 -34.80
C ILE A 568 -0.34 -10.01 -34.45
N PHE A 569 -0.88 -10.79 -33.51
CA PHE A 569 -0.11 -11.87 -32.86
C PHE A 569 -0.32 -13.26 -33.47
N ARG A 570 -1.35 -13.47 -34.30
CA ARG A 570 -1.52 -14.76 -34.99
C ARG A 570 -1.62 -14.65 -36.51
N ASN A 571 -0.99 -13.62 -37.07
CA ASN A 571 -0.65 -13.56 -38.50
C ASN A 571 0.89 -13.68 -38.61
N PRO A 572 1.42 -14.75 -39.24
CA PRO A 572 2.87 -14.93 -39.39
C PRO A 572 3.56 -13.74 -40.08
N ALA A 573 2.85 -13.02 -40.96
CA ALA A 573 3.38 -11.85 -41.65
C ALA A 573 3.74 -10.68 -40.71
N HIS A 574 3.25 -10.67 -39.47
CA HIS A 574 3.51 -9.63 -38.48
C HIS A 574 4.42 -10.07 -37.34
N GLU A 575 4.79 -11.36 -37.27
CA GLU A 575 5.64 -11.92 -36.21
C GLU A 575 7.00 -11.21 -36.15
N LEU A 576 7.61 -10.95 -37.31
CA LEU A 576 8.86 -10.21 -37.41
C LEU A 576 8.73 -8.79 -36.82
N TYR A 577 7.63 -8.08 -37.13
CA TYR A 577 7.40 -6.73 -36.60
C TYR A 577 7.26 -6.76 -35.08
N VAL A 578 6.58 -7.75 -34.51
CA VAL A 578 6.43 -7.89 -33.05
C VAL A 578 7.77 -8.15 -32.36
N TRP A 579 8.59 -9.05 -32.91
CA TRP A 579 9.92 -9.34 -32.35
C TRP A 579 10.88 -8.16 -32.47
N VAL A 580 10.90 -7.50 -33.64
CA VAL A 580 11.69 -6.28 -33.84
C VAL A 580 11.23 -5.17 -32.91
N ALA A 581 9.92 -5.00 -32.68
CA ALA A 581 9.40 -4.06 -31.70
C ALA A 581 9.86 -4.40 -30.29
N ALA A 582 9.70 -5.65 -29.83
CA ALA A 582 10.08 -6.06 -28.50
C ALA A 582 11.58 -5.85 -28.24
N LEU A 583 12.44 -6.34 -29.15
CA LEU A 583 13.88 -6.18 -29.04
C LEU A 583 14.30 -4.70 -29.15
N GLY A 584 13.76 -3.99 -30.13
CA GLY A 584 14.05 -2.58 -30.36
C GLY A 584 13.65 -1.70 -29.18
N ILE A 585 12.50 -1.95 -28.54
CA ILE A 585 12.07 -1.23 -27.33
C ILE A 585 13.04 -1.48 -26.18
N ILE A 586 13.41 -2.74 -25.93
CA ILE A 586 14.31 -3.10 -24.83
C ILE A 586 15.69 -2.49 -25.06
N VAL A 587 16.28 -2.67 -26.24
CA VAL A 587 17.62 -2.16 -26.56
C VAL A 587 17.67 -0.64 -26.48
N GLN A 588 16.70 0.06 -27.09
CA GLN A 588 16.63 1.52 -27.03
C GLN A 588 16.51 2.03 -25.60
N LEU A 589 15.63 1.42 -24.79
CA LEU A 589 15.42 1.86 -23.41
C LEU A 589 16.64 1.57 -22.53
N SER A 590 17.28 0.41 -22.70
CA SER A 590 18.49 0.05 -21.95
C SER A 590 19.63 1.01 -22.27
N ILE A 591 19.92 1.25 -23.55
CA ILE A 591 20.94 2.22 -23.98
C ILE A 591 20.60 3.61 -23.43
N PHE A 592 19.33 4.03 -23.56
CA PHE A 592 18.90 5.34 -23.10
C PHE A 592 19.05 5.50 -21.58
N LYS A 593 18.70 4.49 -20.77
CA LYS A 593 18.87 4.55 -19.30
C LYS A 593 20.32 4.43 -18.86
N MET A 594 21.20 3.82 -19.66
CA MET A 594 22.64 3.91 -19.44
C MET A 594 23.15 5.34 -19.64
N LEU A 595 22.67 6.04 -20.68
CA LEU A 595 23.06 7.42 -20.97
C LEU A 595 22.42 8.44 -20.01
N TYR A 596 21.18 8.19 -19.61
CA TYR A 596 20.37 9.05 -18.74
C TYR A 596 19.77 8.24 -17.56
N PRO A 597 20.56 7.99 -16.50
CA PRO A 597 20.16 7.14 -15.38
C PRO A 597 18.95 7.65 -14.57
N PHE A 598 18.74 8.96 -14.49
CA PHE A 598 17.65 9.56 -13.70
C PHE A 598 16.52 10.11 -14.58
N ALA A 599 15.35 10.33 -13.97
CA ALA A 599 14.30 11.13 -14.61
C ALA A 599 14.74 12.57 -14.87
N SER A 600 14.16 13.18 -15.91
CA SER A 600 14.31 14.59 -16.22
C SER A 600 13.15 15.40 -15.60
N PHE A 601 13.43 16.64 -15.22
CA PHE A 601 12.46 17.54 -14.62
C PHE A 601 12.42 18.87 -15.37
N ILE A 602 11.22 19.41 -15.57
CA ILE A 602 10.97 20.74 -16.12
C ILE A 602 10.67 21.67 -14.95
N ASN A 603 11.49 22.70 -14.77
CA ASN A 603 11.28 23.71 -13.74
C ASN A 603 9.92 24.39 -13.90
N GLY A 604 9.14 24.46 -12.83
CA GLY A 604 7.79 25.04 -12.84
C GLY A 604 6.66 24.10 -13.32
N ASP A 605 6.96 22.98 -13.98
CA ASP A 605 5.97 22.02 -14.51
C ASP A 605 6.02 20.69 -13.72
N SER A 606 7.17 20.00 -13.74
CA SER A 606 7.35 18.69 -13.08
C SER A 606 7.11 18.72 -11.58
N TYR A 607 7.65 19.73 -10.90
CA TYR A 607 7.56 19.84 -9.45
C TYR A 607 6.14 20.16 -8.99
N VAL A 608 5.39 20.94 -9.77
CA VAL A 608 3.97 21.20 -9.50
C VAL A 608 3.17 19.90 -9.54
N TYR A 609 3.45 19.00 -10.50
CA TYR A 609 2.78 17.71 -10.53
C TYR A 609 3.10 16.84 -9.30
N LEU A 610 4.36 16.84 -8.86
CA LEU A 610 4.81 16.08 -7.69
C LEU A 610 4.21 16.62 -6.39
N GLU A 611 4.24 17.94 -6.18
CA GLU A 611 3.63 18.58 -5.01
C GLU A 611 2.13 18.30 -4.95
N THR A 612 1.43 18.45 -6.08
CA THR A 612 0.00 18.13 -6.19
C THR A 612 -0.27 16.66 -5.87
N ALA A 613 0.59 15.74 -6.31
CA ALA A 613 0.46 14.32 -6.03
C ALA A 613 0.75 13.99 -4.55
N TYR A 614 1.76 14.64 -3.96
CA TYR A 614 2.20 14.48 -2.58
C TYR A 614 1.13 14.95 -1.60
N HIS A 615 0.69 16.20 -1.74
CA HIS A 615 -0.33 16.79 -0.88
C HIS A 615 -1.77 16.40 -1.27
N ASN A 616 -1.94 15.68 -2.38
CA ASN A 616 -3.23 15.26 -2.92
C ASN A 616 -4.17 16.45 -3.22
N PHE A 617 -3.64 17.55 -3.73
CA PHE A 617 -4.46 18.71 -4.07
C PHE A 617 -5.51 18.36 -5.14
N ASP A 618 -6.65 19.04 -5.06
CA ASP A 618 -7.74 18.92 -6.03
C ASP A 618 -7.61 19.95 -7.16
N ILE A 619 -6.79 20.98 -6.97
CA ILE A 619 -6.50 22.04 -7.94
C ILE A 619 -5.04 22.46 -7.88
N ASN A 620 -4.48 22.85 -9.03
CA ASN A 620 -3.20 23.55 -9.16
C ASN A 620 -3.11 24.22 -10.54
N THR A 621 -2.01 24.94 -10.81
CA THR A 621 -1.71 25.64 -12.08
C THR A 621 -1.98 24.79 -13.32
N TYR A 622 -1.68 23.49 -13.25
CA TYR A 622 -1.94 22.49 -14.29
C TYR A 622 -3.07 21.52 -13.92
N PRO A 623 -3.70 20.86 -14.91
CA PRO A 623 -4.68 19.82 -14.64
C PRO A 623 -4.13 18.71 -13.74
N ILE A 624 -4.94 18.29 -12.76
CA ILE A 624 -4.50 17.34 -11.72
C ILE A 624 -4.41 15.88 -12.18
N GLY A 625 -4.87 15.54 -13.39
CA GLY A 625 -4.98 14.15 -13.84
C GLY A 625 -3.65 13.40 -13.86
N TYR A 626 -2.56 14.06 -14.28
CA TYR A 626 -1.23 13.45 -14.23
C TYR A 626 -0.73 13.30 -12.79
N SER A 627 -0.99 14.27 -11.90
CA SER A 627 -0.66 14.14 -10.47
C SER A 627 -1.42 13.00 -9.79
N LYS A 628 -2.71 12.82 -10.12
CA LYS A 628 -3.49 11.68 -9.62
C LYS A 628 -2.95 10.36 -10.19
N PHE A 629 -2.47 10.34 -11.43
CA PHE A 629 -1.74 9.19 -12.00
C PHE A 629 -0.44 8.92 -11.25
N LEU A 630 0.42 9.92 -11.01
CA LEU A 630 1.66 9.76 -10.24
C LEU A 630 1.38 9.22 -8.83
N ARG A 631 0.36 9.75 -8.17
CA ARG A 631 -0.09 9.27 -6.85
C ARG A 631 -0.56 7.82 -6.91
N LEU A 632 -1.38 7.45 -7.88
CA LEU A 632 -1.82 6.06 -8.09
C LEU A 632 -0.62 5.14 -8.37
N PHE A 633 0.32 5.58 -9.20
CA PHE A 633 1.51 4.81 -9.54
C PHE A 633 2.41 4.59 -8.30
N SER A 634 2.51 5.61 -7.43
CA SER A 634 3.28 5.55 -6.19
C SER A 634 2.80 4.48 -5.19
N VAL A 635 1.55 4.00 -5.33
CA VAL A 635 1.01 2.86 -4.55
C VAL A 635 1.77 1.57 -4.87
N PHE A 636 2.24 1.41 -6.10
CA PHE A 636 2.96 0.23 -6.56
C PHE A 636 4.47 0.39 -6.43
N THR A 637 5.01 1.57 -6.76
CA THR A 637 6.44 1.86 -6.68
C THR A 637 6.71 3.36 -6.67
N LYS A 638 7.74 3.77 -5.92
CA LYS A 638 8.28 5.14 -5.95
C LYS A 638 9.56 5.24 -6.76
N SER A 639 9.89 4.24 -7.58
CA SER A 639 11.06 4.31 -8.47
C SER A 639 10.78 5.16 -9.69
N ASP A 640 11.63 6.16 -9.92
CA ASP A 640 11.60 6.99 -11.14
C ASP A 640 11.84 6.15 -12.39
N THR A 641 12.79 5.22 -12.33
CA THR A 641 13.15 4.33 -13.43
C THR A 641 11.97 3.45 -13.83
N VAL A 642 11.25 2.86 -12.87
CA VAL A 642 10.06 2.05 -13.18
C VAL A 642 8.93 2.91 -13.76
N LEU A 643 8.77 4.14 -13.27
CA LEU A 643 7.81 5.09 -13.84
C LEU A 643 8.17 5.42 -15.30
N ILE A 644 9.43 5.74 -15.61
CA ILE A 644 9.89 6.03 -16.97
C ILE A 644 9.69 4.82 -17.89
N ILE A 645 10.05 3.62 -17.43
CA ILE A 645 9.83 2.38 -18.19
C ILE A 645 8.35 2.23 -18.49
N PHE A 646 7.46 2.42 -17.51
CA PHE A 646 6.02 2.36 -17.72
C PHE A 646 5.55 3.40 -18.74
N GLN A 647 5.96 4.66 -18.60
CA GLN A 647 5.57 5.74 -19.52
C GLN A 647 6.02 5.42 -20.96
N TYR A 648 7.26 4.95 -21.13
CA TYR A 648 7.79 4.61 -22.44
C TYR A 648 7.09 3.40 -23.06
N LEU A 649 6.86 2.33 -22.28
CA LEU A 649 6.14 1.16 -22.76
C LEU A 649 4.68 1.47 -23.09
N PHE A 650 4.02 2.31 -22.29
CA PHE A 650 2.65 2.76 -22.55
C PHE A 650 2.57 3.58 -23.84
N LEU A 651 3.54 4.47 -24.07
CA LEU A 651 3.65 5.23 -25.32
C LEU A 651 3.91 4.33 -26.52
N GLN A 652 4.88 3.42 -26.45
CA GLN A 652 5.19 2.46 -27.51
C GLN A 652 4.00 1.56 -27.83
N ALA A 653 3.30 1.05 -26.82
CA ALA A 653 2.08 0.25 -27.03
C ALA A 653 0.98 1.05 -27.74
N SER A 654 0.81 2.32 -27.38
CA SER A 654 -0.18 3.22 -27.99
C SER A 654 0.15 3.52 -29.46
N VAL A 655 1.42 3.82 -29.76
CA VAL A 655 1.92 4.07 -31.11
C VAL A 655 1.82 2.83 -31.98
N LEU A 656 2.27 1.67 -31.50
CA LEU A 656 2.20 0.42 -32.24
C LEU A 656 0.75 0.00 -32.49
N SER A 657 -0.14 0.18 -31.52
CA SER A 657 -1.58 -0.05 -31.70
C SER A 657 -2.16 0.82 -32.82
N PHE A 658 -1.75 2.08 -32.89
CA PHE A 658 -2.13 2.99 -33.97
C PHE A 658 -1.58 2.52 -35.33
N VAL A 659 -0.28 2.20 -35.43
CA VAL A 659 0.36 1.72 -36.67
C VAL A 659 -0.30 0.44 -37.18
N PHE A 660 -0.49 -0.56 -36.33
CA PHE A 660 -1.16 -1.80 -36.72
C PHE A 660 -2.63 -1.59 -37.08
N THR A 661 -3.30 -0.60 -36.48
CA THR A 661 -4.66 -0.19 -36.90
C THR A 661 -4.65 0.38 -38.32
N LEU A 662 -3.64 1.18 -38.67
CA LEU A 662 -3.46 1.67 -40.05
C LEU A 662 -3.18 0.51 -41.01
N PHE A 663 -2.34 -0.45 -40.61
CA PHE A 663 -2.08 -1.64 -41.43
C PHE A 663 -3.33 -2.48 -41.66
N TYR A 664 -4.21 -2.54 -40.67
CA TYR A 664 -5.46 -3.26 -40.72
C TYR A 664 -6.46 -2.64 -41.70
N PHE A 665 -6.66 -1.32 -41.64
CA PHE A 665 -7.68 -0.64 -42.45
C PHE A 665 -7.19 -0.24 -43.84
N PHE A 666 -5.95 0.23 -43.99
CA PHE A 666 -5.44 0.79 -45.25
C PHE A 666 -4.57 -0.18 -46.05
N LYS A 667 -4.14 -1.30 -45.45
CA LYS A 667 -3.32 -2.34 -46.08
C LYS A 667 -2.15 -1.78 -46.93
N PRO A 668 -1.31 -0.89 -46.37
CA PRO A 668 -0.23 -0.25 -47.12
C PRO A 668 0.79 -1.26 -47.67
N ALA A 669 1.50 -0.88 -48.72
CA ALA A 669 2.56 -1.68 -49.34
C ALA A 669 3.71 -1.97 -48.37
N LYS A 670 4.52 -2.98 -48.69
CA LYS A 670 5.63 -3.45 -47.84
C LYS A 670 6.58 -2.31 -47.43
N TRP A 671 6.96 -1.45 -48.37
CA TRP A 671 7.88 -0.34 -48.09
C TRP A 671 7.26 0.71 -47.18
N THR A 672 6.02 1.11 -47.43
CA THR A 672 5.29 2.03 -46.54
C THR A 672 5.14 1.46 -45.14
N LYS A 673 4.88 0.16 -44.99
CA LYS A 673 4.85 -0.53 -43.69
C LYS A 673 6.19 -0.44 -42.97
N ILE A 674 7.29 -0.75 -43.67
CA ILE A 674 8.63 -0.73 -43.09
C ILE A 674 9.02 0.69 -42.66
N LEU A 675 8.81 1.69 -43.52
CA LEU A 675 9.13 3.08 -43.23
C LEU A 675 8.31 3.62 -42.06
N LEU A 676 6.99 3.42 -42.08
CA LEU A 676 6.10 3.89 -41.02
C LEU A 676 6.41 3.19 -39.69
N PHE A 677 6.55 1.86 -39.70
CA PHE A 677 6.87 1.10 -38.50
C PHE A 677 8.25 1.47 -37.94
N GLY A 678 9.27 1.56 -38.79
CA GLY A 678 10.63 1.91 -38.39
C GLY A 678 10.70 3.31 -37.78
N PHE A 679 10.10 4.31 -38.44
CA PHE A 679 10.06 5.68 -37.94
C PHE A 679 9.32 5.78 -36.60
N MET A 680 8.23 5.04 -36.43
CA MET A 680 7.44 5.05 -35.19
C MET A 680 8.14 4.30 -34.06
N LEU A 681 8.74 3.15 -34.32
CA LEU A 681 9.40 2.34 -33.29
C LEU A 681 10.69 2.99 -32.78
N PHE A 682 11.50 3.54 -33.70
CA PHE A 682 12.82 4.10 -33.42
C PHE A 682 12.81 5.64 -33.33
N ASN A 683 11.68 6.22 -32.93
CA ASN A 683 11.54 7.66 -32.78
C ASN A 683 12.24 8.14 -31.49
N PRO A 684 13.40 8.83 -31.55
CA PRO A 684 14.15 9.19 -30.35
C PRO A 684 13.37 10.10 -29.40
N VAL A 685 12.46 10.94 -29.92
CA VAL A 685 11.65 11.86 -29.09
C VAL A 685 10.85 11.12 -28.02
N PHE A 686 10.45 9.86 -28.26
CA PHE A 686 9.66 9.08 -27.30
C PHE A 686 10.42 8.76 -26.02
N LEU A 687 11.72 8.49 -26.14
CA LEU A 687 12.59 8.21 -24.99
C LEU A 687 12.75 9.47 -24.12
N TYR A 688 13.07 10.61 -24.75
CA TYR A 688 13.23 11.87 -24.05
C TYR A 688 11.93 12.32 -23.39
N LEU A 689 10.80 12.23 -24.11
CA LEU A 689 9.49 12.61 -23.57
C LEU A 689 9.08 11.72 -22.38
N ALA A 690 9.29 10.40 -22.49
CA ALA A 690 8.96 9.45 -21.42
C ALA A 690 9.89 9.56 -20.20
N ASN A 691 11.09 10.13 -20.38
CA ASN A 691 12.04 10.35 -19.29
C ASN A 691 11.68 11.56 -18.42
N PHE A 692 10.82 12.47 -18.89
CA PHE A 692 10.35 13.58 -18.08
C PHE A 692 9.27 13.17 -17.09
N ILE A 693 9.34 13.71 -15.87
CA ILE A 693 8.20 13.75 -14.94
C ILE A 693 7.25 14.85 -15.40
N SER A 694 6.48 14.57 -16.44
CA SER A 694 5.53 15.51 -17.03
C SER A 694 4.34 14.77 -17.63
N SER A 695 3.22 15.47 -17.81
CA SER A 695 2.04 14.89 -18.44
C SER A 695 2.24 14.55 -19.93
N ASP A 696 3.34 14.96 -20.57
CA ASP A 696 3.49 14.92 -22.04
C ASP A 696 3.41 13.51 -22.63
N ALA A 697 4.24 12.57 -22.16
CA ALA A 697 4.25 11.19 -22.68
C ALA A 697 2.94 10.44 -22.37
N PHE A 698 2.41 10.65 -21.15
CA PHE A 698 1.16 10.02 -20.74
C PHE A 698 -0.03 10.55 -21.56
N PHE A 699 -0.09 11.87 -21.77
CA PHE A 699 -1.11 12.50 -22.59
C PHE A 699 -1.02 12.06 -24.05
N LEU A 700 0.18 12.07 -24.66
CA LEU A 700 0.41 11.60 -26.03
C LEU A 700 -0.10 10.16 -26.23
N SER A 701 0.17 9.28 -25.26
CA SER A 701 -0.31 7.89 -25.26
C SER A 701 -1.84 7.83 -25.26
N LEU A 702 -2.50 8.56 -24.36
CA LEU A 702 -3.96 8.64 -24.29
C LEU A 702 -4.57 9.20 -25.58
N SER A 703 -3.96 10.23 -26.17
CA SER A 703 -4.41 10.85 -27.41
C SER A 703 -4.33 9.88 -28.60
N LEU A 704 -3.25 9.10 -28.71
CA LEU A 704 -3.11 8.07 -29.74
C LEU A 704 -4.11 6.94 -29.54
N ILE A 705 -4.33 6.48 -28.30
CA ILE A 705 -5.37 5.49 -27.99
C ILE A 705 -6.75 6.02 -28.39
N TRP A 706 -7.07 7.25 -27.98
CA TRP A 706 -8.34 7.91 -28.28
C TRP A 706 -8.58 8.03 -29.78
N PHE A 707 -7.58 8.52 -30.53
CA PHE A 707 -7.70 8.66 -31.99
C PHE A 707 -7.77 7.31 -32.71
N THR A 708 -7.00 6.32 -32.25
CA THR A 708 -7.09 4.94 -32.73
C THR A 708 -8.51 4.41 -32.55
N GLN A 709 -9.12 4.62 -31.39
CA GLN A 709 -10.52 4.25 -31.15
C GLN A 709 -11.49 5.01 -32.06
N LEU A 710 -11.25 6.28 -32.40
CA LEU A 710 -12.07 7.00 -33.37
C LEU A 710 -12.00 6.38 -34.77
N LEU A 711 -10.84 5.91 -35.22
CA LEU A 711 -10.71 5.16 -36.47
C LEU A 711 -11.54 3.87 -36.41
N TRP A 712 -11.41 3.11 -35.33
CA TRP A 712 -12.21 1.90 -35.13
C TRP A 712 -13.72 2.20 -35.06
N ILE A 713 -14.15 3.31 -34.45
CA ILE A 713 -15.56 3.73 -34.42
C ILE A 713 -16.06 4.10 -35.82
N SER A 714 -15.21 4.75 -36.62
CA SER A 714 -15.55 5.15 -37.98
C SER A 714 -15.78 3.95 -38.91
N TYR A 715 -14.98 2.88 -38.76
CA TYR A 715 -15.03 1.70 -39.63
C TYR A 715 -15.78 0.49 -39.05
N LYS A 716 -15.60 0.18 -37.77
CA LYS A 716 -16.15 -1.00 -37.07
C LYS A 716 -16.68 -0.66 -35.66
N PRO A 717 -17.74 0.17 -35.57
CA PRO A 717 -18.24 0.67 -34.29
C PRO A 717 -18.86 -0.44 -33.42
N THR A 718 -18.47 -0.50 -32.15
CA THR A 718 -19.11 -1.31 -31.11
C THR A 718 -19.55 -0.43 -29.94
N ARG A 719 -20.53 -0.89 -29.16
CA ARG A 719 -21.00 -0.15 -27.96
C ARG A 719 -19.89 0.02 -26.92
N SER A 720 -19.10 -1.04 -26.72
CA SER A 720 -17.96 -1.02 -25.79
C SER A 720 -16.90 0.00 -26.22
N LEU A 721 -16.59 0.08 -27.52
CA LEU A 721 -15.62 1.02 -28.04
C LEU A 721 -16.07 2.48 -27.91
N LEU A 722 -17.36 2.76 -28.13
CA LEU A 722 -17.94 4.10 -27.90
C LEU A 722 -17.76 4.51 -26.43
N PHE A 723 -18.11 3.64 -25.48
CA PHE A 723 -17.95 3.94 -24.05
C PHE A 723 -16.48 4.12 -23.65
N LEU A 724 -15.59 3.23 -24.12
CA LEU A 724 -14.15 3.33 -23.86
C LEU A 724 -13.57 4.63 -24.44
N ASN A 725 -14.05 5.07 -25.61
CA ASN A 725 -13.63 6.32 -26.21
C ASN A 725 -14.03 7.55 -25.39
N VAL A 726 -15.24 7.56 -24.82
CA VAL A 726 -15.65 8.60 -23.86
C VAL A 726 -14.74 8.60 -22.63
N LEU A 727 -14.44 7.42 -22.06
CA LEU A 727 -13.60 7.31 -20.87
C LEU A 727 -12.18 7.83 -21.11
N VAL A 728 -11.53 7.39 -22.20
CA VAL A 728 -10.16 7.84 -22.54
C VAL A 728 -10.13 9.35 -22.80
N LEU A 729 -11.15 9.89 -23.48
CA LEU A 729 -11.26 11.33 -23.72
C LEU A 729 -11.34 12.10 -22.40
N VAL A 730 -12.24 11.70 -21.48
CA VAL A 730 -12.39 12.37 -20.18
C VAL A 730 -11.10 12.29 -19.37
N ILE A 731 -10.42 11.14 -19.35
CA ILE A 731 -9.12 11.02 -18.67
C ILE A 731 -8.11 11.99 -19.31
N ALA A 732 -7.98 12.01 -20.64
CA ALA A 732 -7.08 12.92 -21.34
C ALA A 732 -7.39 14.39 -21.01
N PHE A 733 -8.67 14.76 -20.91
CA PHE A 733 -9.12 16.10 -20.52
C PHE A 733 -8.66 16.50 -19.11
N THR A 734 -8.69 15.57 -18.16
CA THR A 734 -8.17 15.83 -16.80
C THR A 734 -6.65 15.92 -16.74
N VAL A 735 -5.94 15.42 -17.75
CA VAL A 735 -4.47 15.36 -17.81
C VAL A 735 -3.88 16.60 -18.48
N ARG A 736 -4.45 17.11 -19.59
CA ARG A 736 -4.02 18.37 -20.23
C ARG A 736 -5.19 19.15 -20.83
N TYR A 737 -5.12 20.48 -20.74
CA TYR A 737 -6.07 21.39 -21.40
C TYR A 737 -6.01 21.31 -22.95
N ASN A 738 -4.94 20.76 -23.54
CA ASN A 738 -4.88 20.53 -24.99
C ASN A 738 -5.99 19.58 -25.48
N ALA A 739 -6.63 18.78 -24.60
CA ALA A 739 -7.78 17.97 -24.97
C ALA A 739 -9.10 18.75 -25.08
N LEU A 740 -9.12 20.07 -24.86
CA LEU A 740 -10.32 20.92 -24.99
C LEU A 740 -10.99 20.82 -26.36
N TYR A 741 -10.23 20.59 -27.43
CA TYR A 741 -10.78 20.43 -28.78
C TYR A 741 -11.19 18.98 -29.13
N TYR A 742 -10.86 17.99 -28.29
CA TYR A 742 -11.14 16.57 -28.57
C TYR A 742 -12.64 16.27 -28.69
N PRO A 743 -13.54 16.83 -27.85
CA PRO A 743 -14.98 16.65 -28.02
C PRO A 743 -15.49 17.04 -29.41
N ILE A 744 -14.92 18.08 -30.03
CA ILE A 744 -15.31 18.53 -31.38
C ILE A 744 -14.96 17.45 -32.40
N ILE A 745 -13.75 16.91 -32.36
CA ILE A 745 -13.30 15.85 -33.27
C ILE A 745 -14.06 14.53 -33.02
N ALA A 746 -14.32 14.18 -31.76
CA ALA A 746 -15.14 13.02 -31.42
C ALA A 746 -16.57 13.17 -31.97
N GLY A 747 -17.17 14.36 -31.87
CA GLY A 747 -18.47 14.66 -32.47
C GLY A 747 -18.46 14.50 -33.98
N ILE A 748 -17.46 15.04 -34.67
CA ILE A 748 -17.28 14.85 -36.11
C ILE A 748 -17.19 13.36 -36.46
N ALA A 749 -16.36 12.60 -35.76
CA ALA A 749 -16.20 11.15 -35.98
C ALA A 749 -17.51 10.37 -35.75
N TYR A 750 -18.30 10.73 -34.73
CA TYR A 750 -19.58 10.08 -34.43
C TYR A 750 -20.64 10.39 -35.49
N LEU A 751 -20.61 11.59 -36.07
CA LEU A 751 -21.50 11.96 -37.18
C LEU A 751 -21.23 11.10 -38.42
N LEU A 752 -19.96 10.76 -38.70
CA LEU A 752 -19.56 9.93 -39.85
C LEU A 752 -19.96 8.44 -39.77
N ASN A 753 -20.37 7.97 -38.60
CA ASN A 753 -20.72 6.57 -38.32
C ASN A 753 -22.18 6.24 -38.74
N ARG A 754 -22.48 5.00 -39.18
CA ARG A 754 -23.85 4.54 -39.54
C ARG A 754 -24.71 4.01 -38.38
N ARG A 755 -24.23 4.01 -37.14
CA ARG A 755 -24.99 3.53 -35.95
C ARG A 755 -26.21 4.42 -35.61
N ARG A 756 -27.15 3.86 -34.82
CA ARG A 756 -28.38 4.54 -34.34
C ARG A 756 -28.05 5.91 -33.70
N ILE A 757 -28.82 6.94 -34.07
CA ILE A 757 -28.60 8.32 -33.66
C ILE A 757 -28.62 8.52 -32.13
N LEU A 758 -29.50 7.80 -31.43
CA LEU A 758 -29.61 7.81 -29.97
C LEU A 758 -28.30 7.43 -29.26
N LEU A 759 -27.54 6.47 -29.79
CA LEU A 759 -26.25 6.08 -29.19
C LEU A 759 -25.18 7.16 -29.39
N LYS A 760 -25.23 7.88 -30.51
CA LYS A 760 -24.33 9.00 -30.79
C LYS A 760 -24.62 10.18 -29.87
N ILE A 761 -25.90 10.54 -29.76
CA ILE A 761 -26.38 11.59 -28.85
C ILE A 761 -26.03 11.21 -27.41
N GLY A 762 -26.31 9.97 -27.00
CA GLY A 762 -25.97 9.48 -25.66
C GLY A 762 -24.47 9.57 -25.35
N ALA A 763 -23.60 9.23 -26.30
CA ALA A 763 -22.15 9.37 -26.13
C ALA A 763 -21.71 10.85 -26.00
N LEU A 764 -22.27 11.76 -26.82
CA LEU A 764 -21.98 13.19 -26.74
C LEU A 764 -22.49 13.84 -25.46
N VAL A 765 -23.69 13.48 -25.02
CA VAL A 765 -24.26 13.91 -23.74
C VAL A 765 -23.37 13.42 -22.60
N LEU A 766 -22.92 12.17 -22.65
CA LEU A 766 -22.04 11.61 -21.62
C LEU A 766 -20.69 12.34 -21.57
N ILE A 767 -20.04 12.58 -22.72
CA ILE A 767 -18.79 13.37 -22.79
C ILE A 767 -19.00 14.75 -22.17
N THR A 768 -20.06 15.45 -22.60
CA THR A 768 -20.34 16.82 -22.17
C THR A 768 -20.66 16.87 -20.68
N THR A 769 -21.43 15.91 -20.17
CA THR A 769 -21.82 15.83 -18.75
C THR A 769 -20.60 15.57 -17.86
N LEU A 770 -19.73 14.62 -18.24
CA LEU A 770 -18.53 14.29 -17.45
C LEU A 770 -17.52 15.45 -17.45
N ILE A 771 -17.30 16.09 -18.61
CA ILE A 771 -16.44 17.27 -18.71
C ILE A 771 -17.03 18.41 -17.89
N ALA A 772 -18.32 18.71 -18.03
CA ALA A 772 -18.99 19.77 -17.27
C ALA A 772 -18.90 19.51 -15.75
N GLY A 773 -19.11 18.27 -15.31
CA GLY A 773 -18.95 17.88 -13.91
C GLY A 773 -17.54 18.16 -13.39
N PHE A 774 -16.50 17.82 -14.15
CA PHE A 774 -15.12 18.14 -13.81
C PHE A 774 -14.84 19.66 -13.80
N VAL A 775 -15.32 20.39 -14.81
CA VAL A 775 -15.16 21.86 -14.93
C VAL A 775 -15.82 22.58 -13.74
N VAL A 776 -17.03 22.17 -13.37
CA VAL A 776 -17.77 22.73 -12.23
C VAL A 776 -17.07 22.42 -10.93
N HIS A 777 -16.63 21.17 -10.73
CA HIS A 777 -15.87 20.78 -9.54
C HIS A 777 -14.61 21.63 -9.36
N THR A 778 -13.78 21.71 -10.41
CA THR A 778 -12.55 22.51 -10.41
C THR A 778 -12.85 24.00 -10.18
N SER A 779 -13.90 24.54 -10.80
CA SER A 779 -14.30 25.94 -10.60
C SER A 779 -14.75 26.26 -9.18
N ASN A 780 -15.46 25.32 -8.54
CA ASN A 780 -15.87 25.48 -7.15
C ASN A 780 -14.66 25.46 -6.21
N LYS A 781 -13.68 24.57 -6.46
CA LYS A 781 -12.44 24.56 -5.67
C LYS A 781 -11.64 25.87 -5.79
N TYR A 782 -11.59 26.48 -6.97
CA TYR A 782 -10.96 27.79 -7.13
C TYR A 782 -11.77 28.92 -6.48
N TYR A 783 -13.10 28.80 -6.44
CA TYR A 783 -13.96 29.73 -5.71
C TYR A 783 -13.70 29.65 -4.21
N ASP A 784 -13.58 28.45 -3.65
CA ASP A 784 -13.24 28.25 -2.24
C ASP A 784 -11.87 28.86 -1.90
N LEU A 785 -10.93 28.81 -2.85
CA LEU A 785 -9.57 29.34 -2.66
C LEU A 785 -9.48 30.88 -2.83
N THR A 786 -10.24 31.48 -3.75
CA THR A 786 -10.01 32.88 -4.19
C THR A 786 -11.24 33.77 -4.15
N GLY A 787 -12.41 33.22 -3.82
CA GLY A 787 -13.71 33.90 -3.97
C GLY A 787 -14.15 34.11 -5.42
N LYS A 788 -13.38 33.65 -6.43
CA LYS A 788 -13.68 33.82 -7.85
C LYS A 788 -13.80 32.47 -8.55
N ARG A 789 -14.93 32.25 -9.24
CA ARG A 789 -15.15 31.04 -10.04
C ARG A 789 -14.32 31.11 -11.33
N GLN A 790 -13.50 30.10 -11.56
CA GLN A 790 -12.70 29.96 -12.78
C GLN A 790 -12.32 28.49 -12.99
N PHE A 791 -12.35 28.02 -14.24
CA PHE A 791 -11.96 26.63 -14.56
C PHE A 791 -10.43 26.44 -14.55
N SER A 792 -9.71 27.40 -15.11
CA SER A 792 -8.25 27.36 -15.22
C SER A 792 -7.70 28.77 -15.05
N PRO A 793 -6.93 29.05 -13.98
CA PRO A 793 -6.28 30.33 -13.84
C PRO A 793 -5.16 30.51 -14.90
N PHE A 794 -4.62 29.41 -15.43
CA PHE A 794 -3.63 29.42 -16.51
C PHE A 794 -4.10 30.12 -17.77
N SER A 795 -5.37 29.96 -18.12
CA SER A 795 -5.94 30.57 -19.33
C SER A 795 -5.85 32.11 -19.29
N GLY A 796 -6.09 32.71 -18.12
CA GLY A 796 -6.03 34.18 -17.97
C GLY A 796 -4.61 34.72 -18.11
N TRP A 797 -3.65 34.05 -17.45
CA TRP A 797 -2.23 34.39 -17.54
C TRP A 797 -1.67 34.21 -18.95
N GLN A 798 -2.01 33.10 -19.61
CA GLN A 798 -1.59 32.83 -20.98
C GLN A 798 -2.09 33.91 -21.93
N LEU A 799 -3.34 34.37 -21.78
CA LEU A 799 -3.91 35.39 -22.66
C LEU A 799 -3.24 36.76 -22.48
N ALA A 800 -2.95 37.16 -21.24
CA ALA A 800 -2.17 38.37 -20.96
C ALA A 800 -0.76 38.29 -21.56
N ASN A 801 -0.07 37.17 -21.35
CA ASN A 801 1.25 36.93 -21.93
C ASN A 801 1.23 37.04 -23.46
N ASN A 802 0.26 36.40 -24.12
CA ASN A 802 0.16 36.42 -25.58
C ASN A 802 -0.08 37.85 -26.08
N ALA A 803 -0.96 38.61 -25.41
CA ALA A 803 -1.24 40.00 -25.76
C ALA A 803 -0.03 40.92 -25.60
N MET A 804 0.83 40.67 -24.60
CA MET A 804 2.03 41.49 -24.37
C MET A 804 3.03 41.45 -25.53
N TYR A 805 3.15 40.32 -26.25
CA TYR A 805 4.01 40.26 -27.45
C TYR A 805 3.52 41.18 -28.57
N ALA A 806 2.21 41.43 -28.65
CA ALA A 806 1.65 42.42 -29.56
C ALA A 806 1.85 43.83 -29.03
N TYR A 807 1.55 44.03 -27.75
CA TYR A 807 1.52 45.33 -27.11
C TYR A 807 2.90 46.02 -27.08
N ARG A 808 3.99 45.25 -27.05
CA ARG A 808 5.37 45.74 -27.18
C ARG A 808 5.58 46.61 -28.43
N TYR A 809 4.90 46.31 -29.53
CA TYR A 809 5.10 46.97 -30.83
C TYR A 809 4.06 48.04 -31.16
N VAL A 810 3.17 48.34 -30.22
CA VAL A 810 2.23 49.47 -30.35
C VAL A 810 3.02 50.77 -30.12
N ASP A 811 2.91 51.73 -31.05
CA ASP A 811 3.55 53.03 -30.88
C ASP A 811 2.96 53.74 -29.64
N SER A 812 3.83 54.34 -28.84
CA SER A 812 3.46 55.22 -27.73
C SER A 812 2.40 56.27 -28.07
N LEU A 813 2.38 56.77 -29.33
CA LEU A 813 1.39 57.73 -29.82
C LEU A 813 0.02 57.11 -30.15
N GLU A 814 -0.02 55.79 -30.38
CA GLU A 814 -1.23 55.02 -30.74
C GLU A 814 -1.83 54.26 -29.54
N VAL A 815 -1.29 54.48 -28.33
CA VAL A 815 -1.78 53.86 -27.10
C VAL A 815 -3.16 54.43 -26.73
N LYS A 816 -4.16 53.55 -26.65
CA LYS A 816 -5.53 53.87 -26.26
C LYS A 816 -5.67 53.82 -24.73
N PRO A 817 -6.52 54.67 -24.12
CA PRO A 817 -6.72 54.65 -22.68
C PRO A 817 -7.37 53.33 -22.22
N VAL A 818 -6.78 52.71 -21.19
CA VAL A 818 -7.32 51.49 -20.58
C VAL A 818 -8.37 51.79 -19.50
N PRO A 819 -9.37 50.92 -19.30
CA PRO A 819 -10.27 50.98 -18.15
C PRO A 819 -9.54 51.13 -16.81
N THR A 820 -10.14 51.84 -15.85
CA THR A 820 -9.53 52.16 -14.55
C THR A 820 -8.92 50.96 -13.82
N LYS A 821 -9.60 49.80 -13.88
CA LYS A 821 -9.14 48.54 -13.27
C LYS A 821 -7.81 48.00 -13.83
N PHE A 822 -7.40 48.41 -15.03
CA PHE A 822 -6.15 47.98 -15.66
C PHE A 822 -5.03 49.02 -15.55
N LYS A 823 -5.34 50.27 -15.18
CA LYS A 823 -4.42 51.41 -15.26
C LYS A 823 -3.08 51.15 -14.58
N THR A 824 -3.09 50.55 -13.39
CA THR A 824 -1.85 50.21 -12.65
C THR A 824 -1.02 49.18 -13.39
N LEU A 825 -1.64 48.07 -13.83
CA LEU A 825 -0.96 47.01 -14.56
C LEU A 825 -0.42 47.51 -15.91
N ASP A 826 -1.23 48.25 -16.64
CA ASP A 826 -0.87 48.85 -17.93
C ASP A 826 0.34 49.78 -17.80
N ASN A 827 0.34 50.68 -16.81
CA ASN A 827 1.50 51.53 -16.53
C ASN A 827 2.77 50.73 -16.24
N MET A 828 2.67 49.64 -15.47
CA MET A 828 3.81 48.75 -15.22
C MET A 828 4.31 48.08 -16.49
N VAL A 829 3.39 47.61 -17.36
CA VAL A 829 3.73 46.97 -18.64
C VAL A 829 4.40 47.96 -19.59
N ARG A 830 3.86 49.17 -19.73
CA ARG A 830 4.43 50.21 -20.59
C ARG A 830 5.80 50.65 -20.11
N THR A 831 5.94 50.92 -18.81
CA THR A 831 7.24 51.26 -18.19
C THR A 831 8.26 50.15 -18.43
N TYR A 832 7.86 48.89 -18.26
CA TYR A 832 8.72 47.75 -18.54
C TYR A 832 9.23 47.77 -20.00
N PHE A 833 8.33 47.92 -20.98
CA PHE A 833 8.72 47.96 -22.39
C PHE A 833 9.56 49.18 -22.77
N ASP A 834 9.29 50.36 -22.19
CA ASP A 834 10.12 51.55 -22.41
C ASP A 834 11.54 51.35 -21.88
N THR A 835 11.69 50.68 -20.73
CA THR A 835 13.02 50.36 -20.16
C THR A 835 13.72 49.20 -20.86
N SER A 836 12.99 48.32 -21.56
CA SER A 836 13.51 47.14 -22.25
C SER A 836 13.60 47.28 -23.78
N ARG A 837 13.55 48.52 -24.31
CA ARG A 837 13.66 48.77 -25.76
C ARG A 837 15.02 48.37 -26.33
N ASP A 838 16.10 48.54 -25.58
CA ASP A 838 17.46 48.17 -26.02
C ASP A 838 17.65 46.65 -26.02
N LEU A 839 17.51 46.05 -27.20
CA LEU A 839 17.64 44.60 -27.42
C LEU A 839 19.06 44.08 -27.16
N ARG A 840 20.10 44.92 -27.16
CA ARG A 840 21.47 44.48 -26.82
C ARG A 840 21.59 44.19 -25.32
N ARG A 841 20.89 44.98 -24.49
CA ARG A 841 20.84 44.80 -23.03
C ARG A 841 19.77 43.81 -22.60
N HIS A 842 18.71 43.66 -23.39
CA HIS A 842 17.56 42.80 -23.10
C HIS A 842 17.28 41.82 -24.25
N PRO A 843 18.18 40.87 -24.53
CA PRO A 843 18.06 39.98 -25.69
C PRO A 843 16.84 39.05 -25.63
N HIS A 844 16.30 38.77 -24.44
CA HIS A 844 15.09 37.95 -24.28
C HIS A 844 13.84 38.62 -24.89
N GLU A 845 13.83 39.94 -25.06
CA GLU A 845 12.75 40.69 -25.71
C GLU A 845 12.69 40.46 -27.24
N MET A 846 13.70 39.81 -27.83
CA MET A 846 13.66 39.37 -29.23
C MET A 846 12.77 38.14 -29.43
N LEU A 847 12.43 37.42 -28.36
CA LEU A 847 11.55 36.25 -28.46
C LEU A 847 10.15 36.69 -28.88
N MET A 848 9.59 36.03 -29.88
CA MET A 848 8.18 36.20 -30.29
C MET A 848 7.36 34.97 -29.93
N ALA A 849 6.09 35.16 -29.60
CA ALA A 849 5.14 34.11 -29.25
C ALA A 849 5.73 33.07 -28.27
N SER A 850 6.24 33.52 -27.12
CA SER A 850 6.80 32.67 -26.06
C SER A 850 5.98 32.80 -24.77
N THR A 851 6.39 32.17 -23.67
CA THR A 851 5.70 32.21 -22.36
C THR A 851 6.43 33.06 -21.32
N VAL A 852 7.46 33.80 -21.72
CA VAL A 852 8.37 34.48 -20.78
C VAL A 852 7.65 35.47 -19.87
N TYR A 853 6.71 36.27 -20.39
CA TYR A 853 6.07 37.33 -19.60
C TYR A 853 5.17 36.80 -18.48
N MET A 854 4.66 35.57 -18.55
CA MET A 854 3.91 34.98 -17.45
C MET A 854 4.80 34.27 -16.42
N TRP A 855 6.06 33.96 -16.73
CA TRP A 855 6.94 33.18 -15.84
C TRP A 855 8.09 33.97 -15.24
N ASP A 856 8.63 34.96 -15.95
CA ASP A 856 9.77 35.75 -15.45
C ASP A 856 9.34 36.56 -14.21
N PRO A 857 9.99 36.37 -13.05
CA PRO A 857 9.71 37.15 -11.83
C PRO A 857 9.88 38.66 -12.01
N LYS A 858 10.69 39.10 -12.98
CA LYS A 858 10.90 40.52 -13.29
C LYS A 858 9.80 41.09 -14.20
N SER A 859 8.99 40.25 -14.81
CA SER A 859 7.89 40.69 -15.68
C SER A 859 6.88 41.55 -14.91
N PRO A 860 6.22 42.50 -15.60
CA PRO A 860 5.18 43.32 -14.99
C PRO A 860 4.00 42.48 -14.50
N LEU A 861 3.68 41.34 -15.14
CA LEU A 861 2.59 40.45 -14.69
C LEU A 861 2.90 39.82 -13.33
N GLN A 862 4.11 39.27 -13.15
CA GLN A 862 4.52 38.68 -11.86
C GLN A 862 4.68 39.73 -10.77
N ARG A 863 5.27 40.90 -11.09
CA ARG A 863 5.37 42.01 -10.13
C ARG A 863 4.00 42.54 -9.71
N TYR A 864 3.06 42.66 -10.65
CA TYR A 864 1.70 43.08 -10.31
C TYR A 864 1.04 42.09 -9.35
N LYS A 865 1.17 40.78 -9.62
CA LYS A 865 0.68 39.73 -8.73
C LYS A 865 1.25 39.89 -7.32
N GLU A 866 2.58 40.00 -7.16
CA GLU A 866 3.17 40.15 -5.81
C GLU A 866 2.74 41.46 -5.13
N ASN A 867 2.61 42.56 -5.89
CA ASN A 867 2.16 43.84 -5.35
C ASN A 867 0.76 43.79 -4.72
N GLN A 868 -0.14 42.93 -5.24
CA GLN A 868 -1.49 42.75 -4.67
C GLN A 868 -1.49 42.09 -3.27
N PHE A 869 -0.40 41.43 -2.89
CA PHE A 869 -0.29 40.67 -1.64
C PHE A 869 0.86 41.17 -0.74
N THR A 870 1.28 42.42 -0.92
CA THR A 870 2.33 43.05 -0.09
C THR A 870 1.99 43.08 1.40
N ASN A 871 0.70 43.19 1.73
CA ASN A 871 0.19 43.21 3.10
C ASN A 871 -0.32 41.84 3.60
N ASP A 872 -0.23 40.79 2.77
CA ASP A 872 -0.66 39.43 3.11
C ASP A 872 0.44 38.42 2.76
N SER A 873 1.32 38.20 3.73
CA SER A 873 2.40 37.21 3.62
C SER A 873 1.92 35.76 3.79
N THR A 874 0.65 35.55 4.14
CA THR A 874 0.10 34.21 4.43
C THR A 874 -0.49 33.54 3.19
N ALA A 875 -0.90 34.32 2.19
CA ALA A 875 -1.44 33.81 0.93
C ALA A 875 -0.44 32.90 0.19
N GLY A 876 -0.90 31.68 -0.15
CA GLY A 876 -0.08 30.69 -0.84
C GLY A 876 0.22 31.06 -2.30
N SER A 877 1.27 30.48 -2.90
CA SER A 877 1.68 30.79 -4.28
C SER A 877 0.55 30.59 -5.31
N ILE A 878 -0.18 29.48 -5.22
CA ILE A 878 -1.32 29.16 -6.09
C ILE A 878 -2.50 30.12 -5.88
N GLU A 879 -2.76 30.54 -4.64
CA GLU A 879 -3.82 31.47 -4.29
C GLU A 879 -3.55 32.85 -4.90
N LYS A 880 -2.32 33.37 -4.71
CA LYS A 880 -1.87 34.62 -5.32
C LYS A 880 -2.05 34.60 -6.84
N TRP A 881 -1.61 33.51 -7.46
CA TRP A 881 -1.64 33.35 -8.91
C TRP A 881 -3.06 33.22 -9.45
N ALA A 882 -3.92 32.45 -8.78
CA ALA A 882 -5.32 32.26 -9.17
C ALA A 882 -6.17 33.52 -8.93
N THR A 883 -5.89 34.30 -7.89
CA THR A 883 -6.69 35.50 -7.54
C THR A 883 -6.64 36.59 -8.61
N VAL A 884 -5.47 36.78 -9.24
CA VAL A 884 -5.27 37.78 -10.29
C VAL A 884 -5.57 37.25 -11.69
N ALA A 885 -5.65 35.93 -11.88
CA ALA A 885 -5.84 35.31 -13.20
C ALA A 885 -7.06 35.83 -13.98
N PRO A 886 -8.25 36.06 -13.38
CA PRO A 886 -9.37 36.66 -14.10
C PRO A 886 -9.04 38.06 -14.65
N LEU A 887 -8.37 38.91 -13.84
CA LEU A 887 -7.95 40.24 -14.29
C LEU A 887 -6.95 40.16 -15.45
N MET A 888 -6.00 39.22 -15.39
CA MET A 888 -5.04 38.98 -16.47
C MET A 888 -5.77 38.57 -17.76
N GLY A 889 -6.74 37.66 -17.67
CA GLY A 889 -7.53 37.24 -18.82
C GLY A 889 -8.34 38.38 -19.44
N GLU A 890 -8.97 39.23 -18.61
CA GLU A 890 -9.70 40.40 -19.09
C GLU A 890 -8.77 41.45 -19.72
N TYR A 891 -7.60 41.69 -19.12
CA TYR A 891 -6.60 42.63 -19.64
C TYR A 891 -6.03 42.16 -20.98
N GLY A 892 -5.61 40.89 -21.07
CA GLY A 892 -5.14 40.30 -22.32
C GLY A 892 -6.21 40.34 -23.42
N SER A 893 -7.45 39.97 -23.09
CA SER A 893 -8.59 40.07 -24.01
C SER A 893 -8.82 41.50 -24.50
N TYR A 894 -8.72 42.47 -23.60
CA TYR A 894 -8.88 43.88 -23.92
C TYR A 894 -7.80 44.35 -24.90
N LEU A 895 -6.53 44.06 -24.62
CA LEU A 895 -5.42 44.43 -25.49
C LEU A 895 -5.57 43.82 -26.89
N ILE A 896 -5.90 42.52 -26.99
CA ILE A 896 -6.08 41.83 -28.28
C ILE A 896 -7.22 42.48 -29.09
N ARG A 897 -8.33 42.87 -28.45
CA ARG A 897 -9.43 43.56 -29.12
C ARG A 897 -9.07 44.96 -29.59
N GLN A 898 -8.20 45.66 -28.86
CA GLN A 898 -7.77 47.02 -29.22
C GLN A 898 -6.71 47.03 -30.32
N TYR A 899 -5.86 46.00 -30.36
CA TYR A 899 -4.69 45.87 -31.22
C TYR A 899 -4.69 44.52 -31.99
N PRO A 900 -5.75 44.22 -32.77
CA PRO A 900 -5.86 42.93 -33.45
C PRO A 900 -4.81 42.77 -34.56
N LYS A 901 -4.40 43.85 -35.21
CA LYS A 901 -3.39 43.82 -36.28
C LYS A 901 -2.02 43.44 -35.72
N GLU A 902 -1.61 44.09 -34.64
CA GLU A 902 -0.36 43.84 -33.94
C GLU A 902 -0.35 42.43 -33.36
N PHE A 903 -1.49 41.97 -32.81
CA PHE A 903 -1.62 40.60 -32.32
C PHE A 903 -1.48 39.56 -33.43
N ILE A 904 -2.06 39.82 -34.60
CA ILE A 904 -1.87 38.94 -35.75
C ILE A 904 -0.40 38.92 -36.17
N GLN A 905 0.23 40.09 -36.29
CA GLN A 905 1.60 40.23 -36.81
C GLN A 905 2.68 39.68 -35.88
N TYR A 906 2.57 39.93 -34.57
CA TYR A 906 3.63 39.66 -33.60
C TYR A 906 3.37 38.46 -32.69
N TYR A 907 2.15 37.91 -32.70
CA TYR A 907 1.84 36.66 -32.00
C TYR A 907 1.34 35.57 -32.95
N ILE A 908 0.22 35.77 -33.66
CA ILE A 908 -0.42 34.70 -34.46
C ILE A 908 0.48 34.21 -35.60
N ILE A 909 1.04 35.10 -36.42
CA ILE A 909 1.92 34.72 -37.54
C ILE A 909 3.18 34.01 -37.02
N PRO A 910 3.96 34.56 -36.07
CA PRO A 910 5.11 33.86 -35.50
C PRO A 910 4.76 32.51 -34.88
N ASN A 911 3.63 32.41 -34.18
CA ASN A 911 3.18 31.15 -33.58
C ASN A 911 2.69 30.14 -34.65
N GLY A 912 2.11 30.62 -35.74
CA GLY A 912 1.77 29.81 -36.92
C GLY A 912 3.02 29.26 -37.62
N LEU A 913 4.10 30.04 -37.71
CA LEU A 913 5.40 29.56 -38.19
C LEU A 913 6.00 28.51 -37.26
N LYS A 914 5.85 28.67 -35.93
CA LYS A 914 6.19 27.62 -34.96
C LYS A 914 5.31 26.38 -35.11
N TYR A 915 4.03 26.49 -35.50
CA TYR A 915 3.24 25.31 -35.82
C TYR A 915 3.77 24.55 -37.04
N TYR A 916 4.22 25.28 -38.05
CA TYR A 916 4.83 24.69 -39.23
C TYR A 916 6.14 23.95 -38.92
N ALA A 917 7.04 24.58 -38.17
CA ALA A 917 8.33 24.02 -37.74
C ALA A 917 8.50 24.20 -36.21
N PRO A 918 7.97 23.28 -35.39
CA PRO A 918 7.90 23.48 -33.95
C PRO A 918 9.26 23.39 -33.27
N PRO A 919 9.61 24.37 -32.42
CA PRO A 919 10.87 24.34 -31.67
C PRO A 919 10.88 23.18 -30.68
N ILE A 920 12.06 22.63 -30.40
CA ILE A 920 12.23 21.48 -29.49
C ILE A 920 12.04 21.82 -28.01
N GLU A 921 11.95 23.11 -27.67
CA GLU A 921 11.72 23.72 -26.33
C GLU A 921 11.58 22.75 -25.15
N PHE A 922 12.48 22.88 -24.18
CA PHE A 922 12.66 21.99 -23.01
C PHE A 922 13.28 20.62 -23.33
N LEU A 923 13.18 20.14 -24.57
CA LEU A 923 13.83 18.88 -25.00
C LEU A 923 15.26 19.08 -25.51
N GLU A 924 15.75 20.32 -25.66
CA GLU A 924 17.14 20.60 -26.07
C GLU A 924 18.20 20.21 -25.02
N SER A 925 17.79 19.98 -23.77
CA SER A 925 18.69 19.61 -22.68
C SER A 925 18.09 18.60 -21.71
N TYR A 926 18.92 17.70 -21.22
CA TYR A 926 18.61 16.79 -20.14
C TYR A 926 18.45 17.59 -18.84
N ASN A 927 17.34 17.37 -18.13
CA ASN A 927 17.01 18.06 -16.88
C ASN A 927 17.22 19.59 -16.92
N MET A 928 16.82 20.23 -18.03
CA MET A 928 16.97 21.68 -18.22
C MET A 928 18.41 22.20 -18.19
N GLY A 929 19.40 21.32 -18.41
CA GLY A 929 20.82 21.68 -18.35
C GLY A 929 21.36 21.83 -16.94
N VAL A 930 20.65 21.34 -15.92
CA VAL A 930 21.04 21.46 -14.51
C VAL A 930 21.25 20.08 -13.90
N ASP A 931 22.29 19.93 -13.09
CA ASP A 931 22.65 18.67 -12.43
C ASP A 931 21.90 18.43 -11.10
N SER A 932 20.85 19.20 -10.83
CA SER A 932 20.12 19.14 -9.56
C SER A 932 18.60 19.14 -9.73
N VAL A 933 17.91 18.62 -8.72
CA VAL A 933 16.45 18.56 -8.63
C VAL A 933 15.96 19.22 -7.35
N GLN A 934 14.72 19.72 -7.35
CA GLN A 934 14.12 20.27 -6.12
C GLN A 934 13.89 19.18 -5.07
N HIS A 935 13.81 19.60 -3.80
CA HIS A 935 13.68 18.68 -2.66
C HIS A 935 12.47 17.75 -2.77
N ILE A 936 11.34 18.20 -3.33
CA ILE A 936 10.16 17.35 -3.52
C ILE A 936 10.45 16.12 -4.39
N ALA A 937 11.29 16.23 -5.42
CA ALA A 937 11.68 15.09 -6.24
C ALA A 937 12.57 14.11 -5.46
N GLN A 938 13.49 14.63 -4.65
CA GLN A 938 14.31 13.83 -3.75
C GLN A 938 13.45 13.01 -2.77
N VAL A 939 12.47 13.65 -2.12
CA VAL A 939 11.56 13.01 -1.17
C VAL A 939 10.63 12.02 -1.88
N TRP A 940 10.10 12.38 -3.05
CA TRP A 940 9.15 11.55 -3.78
C TRP A 940 9.78 10.24 -4.27
N PHE A 941 10.95 10.33 -4.91
CA PHE A 941 11.64 9.16 -5.49
C PHE A 941 12.67 8.52 -4.55
N GLY A 942 12.92 9.11 -3.37
CA GLY A 942 13.90 8.60 -2.41
C GLY A 942 15.35 8.73 -2.88
N TYR A 943 15.69 9.80 -3.60
CA TYR A 943 17.05 10.03 -4.05
C TYR A 943 17.98 10.30 -2.87
N LYS A 944 19.21 9.76 -2.94
CA LYS A 944 20.23 9.94 -1.88
C LYS A 944 20.68 11.40 -1.75
N SER A 945 20.64 12.16 -2.84
CA SER A 945 20.93 13.59 -2.87
C SER A 945 20.02 14.28 -3.88
N ASN A 946 20.05 15.61 -3.89
CA ASN A 946 19.40 16.43 -4.91
C ASN A 946 20.20 16.51 -6.21
N LYS A 947 21.36 15.85 -6.31
CA LYS A 947 22.21 15.84 -7.51
C LYS A 947 21.89 14.61 -8.37
N ILE A 948 21.70 14.84 -9.66
CA ILE A 948 21.53 13.79 -10.67
C ILE A 948 22.77 13.73 -11.58
N ARG A 949 22.95 12.62 -12.28
CA ARG A 949 24.08 12.41 -13.19
C ARG A 949 23.58 11.95 -14.55
N SER A 950 24.32 12.32 -15.59
CA SER A 950 24.18 11.83 -16.96
C SER A 950 25.55 11.38 -17.48
N TYR A 951 25.54 10.61 -18.55
CA TYR A 951 26.77 10.27 -19.28
C TYR A 951 27.40 11.50 -19.95
N PHE A 952 26.57 12.44 -20.42
CA PHE A 952 27.01 13.68 -21.04
C PHE A 952 27.15 14.79 -20.00
N GLU A 953 28.30 15.48 -19.99
CA GLU A 953 28.60 16.57 -19.06
C GLU A 953 27.90 17.90 -19.42
N ASP A 954 27.63 18.14 -20.71
CA ASP A 954 26.99 19.38 -21.18
C ASP A 954 25.46 19.33 -21.15
N PHE A 955 24.87 18.18 -20.78
CA PHE A 955 23.43 17.92 -20.75
C PHE A 955 22.72 18.18 -22.08
N LYS A 956 23.41 18.38 -23.21
CA LYS A 956 22.76 18.77 -24.47
C LYS A 956 22.18 17.58 -25.22
N VAL A 957 20.98 17.75 -25.77
CA VAL A 957 20.27 16.75 -26.56
C VAL A 957 20.25 17.16 -28.02
N ARG A 958 21.28 16.78 -28.78
CA ARG A 958 21.42 17.16 -30.21
C ARG A 958 20.65 16.26 -31.18
N ILE A 959 20.29 15.06 -30.74
CA ILE A 959 19.60 14.09 -31.59
C ILE A 959 18.19 14.55 -32.00
N LEU A 960 17.64 15.60 -31.37
CA LEU A 960 16.31 16.12 -31.70
C LEU A 960 16.37 17.35 -32.63
N ASP A 961 17.55 17.89 -32.93
CA ASP A 961 17.72 19.15 -33.68
C ASP A 961 17.16 19.07 -35.12
N PHE A 962 17.03 17.87 -35.69
CA PHE A 962 16.48 17.66 -37.02
C PHE A 962 14.94 17.65 -37.06
N TYR A 963 14.26 17.54 -35.92
CA TYR A 963 12.79 17.43 -35.87
C TYR A 963 12.05 18.63 -36.47
N PRO A 964 12.42 19.89 -36.19
CA PRO A 964 11.73 21.04 -36.78
C PRO A 964 11.78 21.00 -38.32
N ILE A 965 12.91 20.60 -38.89
CA ILE A 965 13.10 20.44 -40.34
C ILE A 965 12.22 19.31 -40.87
N LEU A 966 12.27 18.14 -40.22
CA LEU A 966 11.46 16.98 -40.61
C LEU A 966 9.96 17.31 -40.58
N VAL A 967 9.48 17.93 -39.51
CA VAL A 967 8.06 18.30 -39.36
C VAL A 967 7.66 19.33 -40.41
N GLY A 968 8.49 20.34 -40.67
CA GLY A 968 8.24 21.33 -41.72
C GLY A 968 8.08 20.69 -43.10
N ILE A 969 8.99 19.79 -43.48
CA ILE A 969 8.90 19.02 -44.73
C ILE A 969 7.60 18.20 -44.76
N MET A 970 7.34 17.42 -43.70
CA MET A 970 6.16 16.55 -43.65
C MET A 970 4.84 17.31 -43.68
N ASN A 971 4.77 18.52 -43.11
CA ASN A 971 3.60 19.39 -43.21
C ASN A 971 3.33 19.83 -44.65
N VAL A 972 4.37 20.20 -45.42
CA VAL A 972 4.23 20.54 -46.86
C VAL A 972 3.74 19.34 -47.64
N VAL A 973 4.39 18.18 -47.47
CA VAL A 973 4.03 16.95 -48.19
C VAL A 973 2.60 16.53 -47.84
N PHE A 974 2.19 16.65 -46.57
CA PHE A 974 0.83 16.35 -46.13
C PHE A 974 -0.20 17.26 -46.82
N LEU A 975 0.02 18.57 -46.83
CA LEU A 975 -0.86 19.56 -47.47
C LEU A 975 -1.00 19.29 -48.98
N LEU A 976 0.14 19.10 -49.67
CA LEU A 976 0.15 18.78 -51.10
C LEU A 976 -0.54 17.44 -51.38
N SER A 977 -0.41 16.45 -50.50
CA SER A 977 -1.07 15.16 -50.63
C SER A 977 -2.59 15.30 -50.50
N ILE A 978 -3.08 16.04 -49.51
CA ILE A 978 -4.51 16.31 -49.35
C ILE A 978 -5.06 17.07 -50.55
N LEU A 979 -4.38 18.13 -50.99
CA LEU A 979 -4.79 18.92 -52.15
C LEU A 979 -4.88 18.06 -53.42
N SER A 980 -3.84 17.26 -53.69
CA SER A 980 -3.81 16.33 -54.82
C SER A 980 -4.98 15.34 -54.76
N MET A 981 -5.30 14.80 -53.59
CA MET A 981 -6.42 13.86 -53.41
C MET A 981 -7.79 14.48 -53.66
N VAL A 982 -7.95 15.75 -53.29
CA VAL A 982 -9.18 16.51 -53.55
C VAL A 982 -9.31 16.79 -55.05
N ILE A 983 -8.24 17.25 -55.70
CA ILE A 983 -8.18 17.53 -57.14
C ILE A 983 -8.47 16.26 -57.96
N LEU A 984 -7.82 15.14 -57.62
CA LEU A 984 -7.99 13.84 -58.28
C LEU A 984 -9.30 13.13 -57.89
N LYS A 985 -10.17 13.78 -57.11
CA LYS A 985 -11.48 13.26 -56.66
C LYS A 985 -11.39 11.87 -56.00
N CYS A 986 -10.28 11.57 -55.32
CA CYS A 986 -10.02 10.27 -54.67
C CYS A 986 -11.10 9.91 -53.63
N TYR A 987 -11.72 10.92 -53.02
CA TYR A 987 -12.83 10.77 -52.08
C TYR A 987 -14.08 10.10 -52.69
N ARG A 988 -14.22 10.04 -54.01
CA ARG A 988 -15.32 9.33 -54.70
C ARG A 988 -15.00 7.85 -54.94
N GLN A 989 -13.73 7.45 -54.90
CA GLN A 989 -13.29 6.12 -55.31
C GLN A 989 -13.23 5.13 -54.14
N ASN A 990 -12.92 5.59 -52.92
CA ASN A 990 -12.87 4.74 -51.72
C ASN A 990 -13.52 5.41 -50.50
N GLN A 991 -14.59 4.81 -49.99
CA GLN A 991 -15.36 5.32 -48.85
C GLN A 991 -14.56 5.31 -47.53
N GLN A 992 -13.72 4.30 -47.30
CA GLN A 992 -12.89 4.25 -46.09
C GLN A 992 -11.86 5.37 -46.09
N PHE A 993 -11.30 5.63 -47.27
CA PHE A 993 -10.32 6.68 -47.49
C PHE A 993 -10.92 8.07 -47.34
N LYS A 994 -12.15 8.29 -47.85
CA LYS A 994 -12.93 9.52 -47.64
C LYS A 994 -13.13 9.84 -46.16
N GLN A 995 -13.51 8.85 -45.35
CA GLN A 995 -13.71 9.04 -43.91
C GLN A 995 -12.40 9.38 -43.20
N ALA A 996 -11.29 8.72 -43.56
CA ALA A 996 -9.98 9.00 -42.99
C ALA A 996 -9.51 10.42 -43.33
N LEU A 997 -9.57 10.77 -44.62
CA LEU A 997 -9.18 12.08 -45.13
C LEU A 997 -9.94 13.21 -44.44
N PHE A 998 -11.26 13.04 -44.28
CA PHE A 998 -12.08 14.03 -43.59
C PHE A 998 -11.75 14.13 -42.10
N LEU A 999 -11.61 12.99 -41.40
CA LEU A 999 -11.29 12.98 -39.97
C LEU A 999 -9.92 13.60 -39.67
N VAL A 1000 -8.89 13.22 -40.43
CA VAL A 1000 -7.51 13.70 -40.25
C VAL A 1000 -7.39 15.17 -40.67
N GLY A 1001 -8.05 15.57 -41.76
CA GLY A 1001 -8.11 16.99 -42.18
C GLY A 1001 -8.79 17.88 -41.14
N CYS A 1002 -9.92 17.41 -40.57
CA CYS A 1002 -10.58 18.12 -39.47
C CYS A 1002 -9.70 18.18 -38.21
N LEU A 1003 -9.02 17.07 -37.86
CA LEU A 1003 -8.09 17.04 -36.74
C LEU A 1003 -6.99 18.09 -36.92
N TRP A 1004 -6.34 18.12 -38.08
CA TRP A 1004 -5.25 19.05 -38.39
C TRP A 1004 -5.72 20.51 -38.36
N MET A 1005 -6.85 20.82 -38.99
CA MET A 1005 -7.38 22.20 -39.05
C MET A 1005 -7.82 22.71 -37.67
N VAL A 1006 -8.58 21.91 -36.92
CA VAL A 1006 -9.05 22.30 -35.57
C VAL A 1006 -7.87 22.41 -34.62
N ASN A 1007 -6.89 21.50 -34.71
CA ASN A 1007 -5.69 21.57 -33.89
C ASN A 1007 -4.82 22.78 -34.24
N PHE A 1008 -4.68 23.15 -35.52
CA PHE A 1008 -3.98 24.36 -35.96
C PHE A 1008 -4.62 25.62 -35.34
N ILE A 1009 -5.94 25.79 -35.53
CA ILE A 1009 -6.67 26.94 -34.98
C ILE A 1009 -6.54 26.98 -33.46
N PHE A 1010 -6.75 25.85 -32.78
CA PHE A 1010 -6.62 25.79 -31.32
C PHE A 1010 -5.20 26.14 -30.87
N SER A 1011 -4.18 25.52 -31.47
CA SER A 1011 -2.80 25.66 -31.02
C SER A 1011 -2.24 27.07 -31.24
N VAL A 1012 -2.48 27.64 -32.42
CA VAL A 1012 -1.93 28.97 -32.78
C VAL A 1012 -2.53 30.07 -31.89
N PHE A 1013 -3.80 29.96 -31.53
CA PHE A 1013 -4.48 30.97 -30.70
C PHE A 1013 -4.31 30.75 -29.20
N ALA A 1014 -4.25 29.48 -28.73
CA ALA A 1014 -4.27 29.19 -27.30
C ALA A 1014 -2.93 29.48 -26.61
N SER A 1015 -1.82 28.94 -27.12
CA SER A 1015 -0.52 29.01 -26.47
C SER A 1015 0.64 28.95 -27.47
N PRO A 1016 1.85 29.40 -27.09
CA PRO A 1016 3.07 29.15 -27.83
C PRO A 1016 3.22 27.69 -28.26
N VAL A 1017 3.51 27.48 -29.54
CA VAL A 1017 3.67 26.16 -30.12
C VAL A 1017 5.10 25.66 -29.90
N ALA A 1018 5.19 24.45 -29.36
CA ALA A 1018 6.43 23.70 -29.15
C ALA A 1018 6.23 22.24 -29.56
N LEU A 1019 7.33 21.55 -29.88
CA LEU A 1019 7.34 20.18 -30.40
C LEU A 1019 6.57 19.24 -29.46
N ARG A 1020 6.85 19.29 -28.15
CA ARG A 1020 6.23 18.40 -27.14
C ARG A 1020 4.69 18.48 -27.13
N PHE A 1021 4.10 19.63 -27.46
CA PHE A 1021 2.65 19.81 -27.51
C PHE A 1021 2.01 19.36 -28.83
N GLN A 1022 2.81 19.33 -29.90
CA GLN A 1022 2.36 19.00 -31.26
C GLN A 1022 2.67 17.55 -31.67
N LEU A 1023 3.33 16.75 -30.83
CA LEU A 1023 3.67 15.37 -31.20
C LEU A 1023 2.45 14.55 -31.59
N PHE A 1024 1.31 14.68 -30.91
CA PHE A 1024 0.10 13.95 -31.28
C PHE A 1024 -0.38 14.24 -32.71
N PRO A 1025 -0.70 15.49 -33.08
CA PRO A 1025 -1.11 15.80 -34.46
C PRO A 1025 -0.01 15.49 -35.48
N ILE A 1026 1.28 15.73 -35.15
CA ILE A 1026 2.42 15.37 -36.02
C ILE A 1026 2.43 13.88 -36.35
N LEU A 1027 2.34 13.00 -35.34
CA LEU A 1027 2.41 11.56 -35.56
C LEU A 1027 1.23 11.06 -36.41
N VAL A 1028 0.04 11.63 -36.20
CA VAL A 1028 -1.13 11.29 -36.99
C VAL A 1028 -0.95 11.75 -38.43
N THR A 1029 -0.64 13.03 -38.67
CA THR A 1029 -0.50 13.59 -40.02
C THR A 1029 0.60 12.89 -40.79
N LEU A 1030 1.78 12.70 -40.19
CA LEU A 1030 2.91 11.99 -40.78
C LEU A 1030 2.55 10.57 -41.21
N SER A 1031 1.83 9.82 -40.36
CA SER A 1031 1.37 8.47 -40.70
C SER A 1031 0.44 8.45 -41.91
N PHE A 1032 -0.50 9.40 -41.96
CA PHE A 1032 -1.42 9.54 -43.09
C PHE A 1032 -0.72 10.07 -44.34
N THR A 1033 0.32 10.91 -44.23
CA THR A 1033 1.15 11.33 -45.36
C THR A 1033 1.78 10.14 -46.06
N PHE A 1034 2.36 9.19 -45.31
CA PHE A 1034 2.92 7.96 -45.90
C PHE A 1034 1.86 7.18 -46.70
N ILE A 1035 0.66 7.02 -46.14
CA ILE A 1035 -0.45 6.34 -46.80
C ILE A 1035 -0.93 7.11 -48.03
N PHE A 1036 -0.99 8.44 -47.93
CA PHE A 1036 -1.52 9.29 -48.98
C PHE A 1036 -0.58 9.39 -50.18
N VAL A 1037 0.72 9.54 -49.94
CA VAL A 1037 1.75 9.54 -50.97
C VAL A 1037 1.77 8.19 -51.70
N GLU A 1038 1.73 7.06 -50.98
CA GLU A 1038 1.64 5.73 -51.61
C GLU A 1038 0.43 5.65 -52.55
N TYR A 1039 -0.74 6.08 -52.08
CA TYR A 1039 -1.95 6.04 -52.89
C TYR A 1039 -1.84 6.90 -54.16
N LEU A 1040 -1.24 8.09 -54.07
CA LEU A 1040 -0.99 8.96 -55.21
C LEU A 1040 0.01 8.35 -56.20
N VAL A 1041 1.09 7.72 -55.71
CA VAL A 1041 2.05 7.00 -56.55
C VAL A 1041 1.36 5.87 -57.31
N LEU A 1042 0.55 5.06 -56.63
CA LEU A 1042 -0.20 3.96 -57.25
C LEU A 1042 -1.18 4.48 -58.34
N LEU A 1043 -1.88 5.58 -58.08
CA LEU A 1043 -2.74 6.23 -59.07
C LEU A 1043 -1.96 6.73 -60.29
N SER A 1044 -0.76 7.28 -60.08
CA SER A 1044 0.08 7.79 -61.18
C SER A 1044 0.67 6.68 -62.05
N SER A 1045 0.81 5.45 -61.52
CA SER A 1045 1.40 4.30 -62.23
C SER A 1045 0.41 3.57 -63.15
N GLY A 1046 -0.80 4.10 -63.38
CA GLY A 1046 -1.76 3.54 -64.35
C GLY A 1046 -2.44 2.23 -63.92
N VAL A 1047 -2.34 1.83 -62.64
CA VAL A 1047 -3.05 0.66 -62.11
C VAL A 1047 -4.56 0.94 -62.16
N GLU A 1048 -5.33 0.14 -62.91
CA GLU A 1048 -6.78 0.31 -63.01
C GLU A 1048 -7.43 0.31 -61.61
N VAL A 1049 -8.43 1.17 -61.44
CA VAL A 1049 -9.20 1.32 -60.18
C VAL A 1049 -9.82 -0.02 -59.71
N GLY A 1050 -9.98 -0.99 -60.62
CA GLY A 1050 -10.40 -2.37 -60.33
C GLY A 1050 -9.36 -3.20 -59.56
N ASP A 1051 -8.08 -3.11 -59.90
CA ASP A 1051 -7.00 -3.83 -59.20
C ASP A 1051 -6.62 -3.16 -57.86
N LEU A 1052 -6.87 -1.85 -57.76
CA LEU A 1052 -6.89 -1.14 -56.48
C LEU A 1052 -8.00 -1.67 -55.54
N LYS A 1053 -9.13 -2.20 -56.04
CA LYS A 1053 -10.15 -2.85 -55.17
C LYS A 1053 -9.67 -4.18 -54.58
N ALA A 1054 -8.80 -4.91 -55.28
CA ALA A 1054 -8.21 -6.17 -54.82
C ALA A 1054 -7.07 -5.94 -53.81
N ARG A 1055 -6.23 -4.90 -54.00
CA ARG A 1055 -5.15 -4.55 -53.05
C ARG A 1055 -5.61 -3.68 -51.87
N VAL A 1056 -6.61 -2.80 -52.04
CA VAL A 1056 -7.15 -1.90 -51.00
C VAL A 1056 -8.40 -2.48 -50.30
N GLY A 1057 -8.84 -3.69 -50.67
CA GLY A 1057 -9.74 -4.50 -49.85
C GLY A 1057 -11.20 -4.03 -49.81
N VAL A 1058 -11.94 -4.30 -50.88
CA VAL A 1058 -13.40 -4.44 -50.77
C VAL A 1058 -13.71 -5.78 -50.10
N VAL A 1059 -14.23 -5.75 -48.87
CA VAL A 1059 -15.07 -6.84 -48.36
C VAL A 1059 -16.50 -6.31 -48.45
N ASN A 1060 -17.28 -6.86 -49.38
CA ASN A 1060 -18.73 -6.80 -49.29
C ASN A 1060 -19.14 -7.41 -47.95
N PRO A 1061 -19.82 -6.69 -47.05
CA PRO A 1061 -20.55 -7.34 -45.98
C PRO A 1061 -21.73 -8.02 -46.68
N THR A 1062 -21.61 -9.32 -46.94
CA THR A 1062 -22.77 -10.14 -47.22
C THR A 1062 -23.79 -9.90 -46.11
N LEU A 1063 -25.01 -9.60 -46.55
CA LEU A 1063 -26.22 -9.52 -45.74
C LEU A 1063 -26.32 -10.78 -44.86
N GLU A 1064 -26.06 -10.63 -43.57
CA GLU A 1064 -26.66 -11.51 -42.57
C GLU A 1064 -27.83 -10.75 -41.97
N SER A 1065 -29.00 -11.05 -42.53
CA SER A 1065 -30.30 -10.81 -41.95
C SER A 1065 -30.35 -11.39 -40.54
N ILE A 1066 -30.60 -10.55 -39.54
CA ILE A 1066 -31.14 -10.96 -38.24
C ILE A 1066 -32.54 -10.32 -38.14
N PRO A 1067 -33.59 -11.08 -37.78
CA PRO A 1067 -34.98 -10.62 -37.89
C PRO A 1067 -35.29 -9.51 -36.87
N THR A 1068 -35.98 -8.47 -37.37
CA THR A 1068 -36.74 -7.38 -36.70
C THR A 1068 -36.23 -6.85 -35.36
#